data_AF-A0A0B2PD71-F1
#
_entry.id   AF-A0A0B2PD71-F1
#
_cell.length_a   1.000
_cell.length_b   1.000
_cell.length_c   1.000
_cell.angle_alpha   90.00
_cell.angle_beta   90.00
_cell.angle_gamma   90.00
#
_symmetry.space_group_name_H-M   'P 1'
#
loop_
_entity.id
_entity.type
_entity.pdbx_description
1 polymer ?
#
loop_
_entity_poly.entity_id
_entity_poly.type
_entity_poly.pdbx_seq_one_letter_code
_entity_poly.pdbx_strand_id
1 'polypeptide(L)'
;MENQKGKGGEQPKKKVVNTSSLQINQNDSFHLVGSIVEKGISDSHNNNPTTTPFHFFPKPTVLPFPVARHRSHGPVFARLDQKTCLEFIKKGYFQAMTWNLYQSPSSVDHWLRLGKEKCKLTSALIVEQMRFWRVCIQYGYCVSYFLEMFPALCFWLNPPSFEKLVENDVLDESTSISREAYLVLESLAGRLPNLFSKQCLNNQLPESAGDTEVWSWNYVGPMVDLAIKWIASRSDPEVSKFFEGQKEGRCDFPFRDLSATPLLWVYAAVTRMLFRVLERMTWGDTISSFETEGHVPWLPEFVPKIGLELIKYWFLGFSASFGAKFGRDSEGESFMKELVYLRQKDDIEMSLASTCCLNGMVKIITTIDNLILSAKAGICSLPRQEQSLSKEGKVLEDGIVNGCLVELRYMLDAFMFSVSSGWHHIQSIESFGRGGPVPGAGIGWGAPSGGFWSATFLLAQIDAKFLVSLLEIFENASKGVVTEETTFIIQRVNAGLGLCLTAGPREKVVVEKALDLLFHVSVLKNLDLCIHNFLFNRRGRTFGWQHEEEDYMHLRRMLSSHFRSRWLSVKVKSKSVDGSSSSGIKTSPKVGACLETIYEDSDMSSMTSPCCNSLMIEWAHQKLPLPVHFYLSPISTIFHSKRAGTKKVDDVLHDPSYLIEVAKCGLFFVLGVEAMSIFHGTDIPSPVEQVSLTWKLHSLSVNFLVGMEILEQDRSRVTFEALQDLYGELLDKARLNQSKEVISNDKKHLEFLRFQTEIHESYSTFLEELVEQFSAVSYGDVIFGRQVSLYLHRYVETSIRLAAWNTLSNARVLELLPPLEKCFSGAEGYLEPAEDNEAILEAYTKSWVSDALDRAAIRGSVAYTLVVHHLSSFIFHACPTDKLLLRNRLARSLLRDYAGKQQHEGMLLNLIHHNKPPPSVMGEELNGGVLSERNWLESRLKVLVEACEGNSSLLIVVEKLKAAVEKSS
;
A
#
# COMPACT_ATOMS: atom_id res chain seq x y z
N MET A 1 23.34 70.00 -18.78
CA MET A 1 21.93 70.31 -18.48
C MET A 1 21.78 70.17 -16.98
N GLU A 2 21.99 71.24 -16.21
CA GLU A 2 20.94 72.21 -15.81
C GLU A 2 19.82 71.52 -15.00
N ASN A 3 19.34 72.00 -13.85
CA ASN A 3 19.70 73.10 -12.95
C ASN A 3 18.78 72.95 -11.72
N GLN A 4 19.31 73.22 -10.52
CA GLN A 4 18.67 73.91 -9.37
C GLN A 4 17.34 73.42 -8.77
N LYS A 5 17.35 72.95 -7.51
CA LYS A 5 17.09 73.67 -6.21
C LYS A 5 15.66 73.40 -5.72
N GLY A 6 15.36 73.18 -4.44
CA GLY A 6 16.08 73.24 -3.17
C GLY A 6 15.03 73.03 -2.05
N LYS A 7 15.34 72.37 -0.93
CA LYS A 7 15.65 72.93 0.41
C LYS A 7 15.48 71.72 1.35
N GLY A 8 16.29 71.39 2.34
CA GLY A 8 17.29 72.11 3.12
C GLY A 8 17.00 71.81 4.61
N GLY A 9 17.95 71.21 5.34
CA GLY A 9 17.85 71.06 6.80
C GLY A 9 18.59 69.87 7.43
N GLU A 10 19.91 70.00 7.58
CA GLU A 10 20.80 69.56 8.68
C GLU A 10 20.72 68.14 9.33
N GLN A 11 21.87 67.45 9.31
CA GLN A 11 22.28 66.37 10.24
C GLN A 11 22.71 66.94 11.63
N PRO A 12 23.26 66.15 12.57
CA PRO A 12 22.71 65.00 13.30
C PRO A 12 22.82 65.22 14.84
N LYS A 13 21.95 64.62 15.66
CA LYS A 13 22.20 64.50 17.11
C LYS A 13 21.75 63.14 17.67
N LYS A 14 22.71 62.44 18.30
CA LYS A 14 22.52 61.32 19.22
C LYS A 14 21.45 61.64 20.26
N LYS A 15 20.56 60.69 20.55
CA LYS A 15 19.94 60.53 21.88
C LYS A 15 19.85 59.06 22.25
N VAL A 16 20.52 58.76 23.36
CA VAL A 16 20.38 57.58 24.21
C VAL A 16 18.90 57.38 24.56
N VAL A 17 18.38 56.16 24.49
CA VAL A 17 17.13 55.77 25.15
C VAL A 17 17.35 54.45 25.87
N ASN A 18 17.07 54.50 27.16
CA ASN A 18 17.23 53.47 28.18
C ASN A 18 16.50 52.16 27.86
N THR A 19 17.13 51.07 28.27
CA THR A 19 16.53 49.78 28.57
C THR A 19 15.60 49.91 29.79
N SER A 20 14.30 49.76 29.60
CA SER A 20 13.35 49.43 30.66
C SER A 20 12.74 48.07 30.38
N SER A 21 13.01 47.15 31.29
CA SER A 21 12.42 45.81 31.44
C SER A 21 10.89 45.83 31.29
N LEU A 22 10.37 45.07 30.33
CA LEU A 22 8.96 44.71 30.25
C LEU A 22 8.65 43.69 31.36
N GLN A 23 8.06 44.15 32.46
CA GLN A 23 7.39 43.28 33.43
C GLN A 23 6.04 42.86 32.84
N ILE A 24 5.92 41.58 32.44
CA ILE A 24 4.64 40.97 32.08
C ILE A 24 3.99 40.49 33.38
N ASN A 25 2.77 40.94 33.65
CA ASN A 25 2.04 40.62 34.88
C ASN A 25 1.30 39.27 34.74
N GLN A 26 1.07 38.58 35.86
CA GLN A 26 0.56 37.19 35.95
C GLN A 26 -0.83 36.96 35.29
N ASN A 27 -1.59 38.02 35.00
CA ASN A 27 -2.89 37.92 34.34
C ASN A 27 -2.82 38.02 32.80
N ASP A 28 -1.74 38.55 32.24
CA ASP A 28 -1.61 38.75 30.78
C ASP A 28 -1.11 37.48 30.06
N SER A 29 -0.51 36.53 30.79
CA SER A 29 -0.13 35.21 30.27
C SER A 29 -1.33 34.33 29.93
N PHE A 30 -2.50 34.57 30.54
CA PHE A 30 -3.73 33.82 30.26
C PHE A 30 -4.42 34.21 28.96
N HIS A 31 -4.11 35.39 28.39
CA HIS A 31 -4.71 35.86 27.14
C HIS A 31 -3.87 35.61 25.88
N LEU A 32 -2.64 35.09 26.02
CA LEU A 32 -1.75 34.78 24.89
C LEU A 32 -2.00 33.41 24.25
N VAL A 33 -2.73 32.52 24.94
CA VAL A 33 -3.12 31.20 24.43
C VAL A 33 -4.58 31.29 24.01
N GLY A 34 -4.84 31.27 22.71
CA GLY A 34 -6.18 31.40 22.16
C GLY A 34 -7.11 30.32 22.70
N SER A 35 -8.26 30.72 23.24
CA SER A 35 -9.35 29.81 23.59
C SER A 35 -9.90 29.15 22.34
N ILE A 36 -9.97 27.82 22.34
CA ILE A 36 -10.76 27.07 21.37
C ILE A 36 -12.20 27.12 21.87
N VAL A 37 -13.05 27.86 21.16
CA VAL A 37 -14.50 27.70 21.28
C VAL A 37 -14.86 26.45 20.47
N GLU A 38 -15.18 25.36 21.17
CA GLU A 38 -15.78 24.17 20.56
C GLU A 38 -17.11 24.57 19.91
N LYS A 39 -17.22 24.40 18.59
CA LYS A 39 -18.53 24.29 17.95
C LYS A 39 -18.93 22.83 18.06
N GLY A 40 -19.79 22.54 19.04
CA GLY A 40 -20.36 21.22 19.27
C GLY A 40 -21.04 20.67 18.01
N ILE A 41 -20.72 19.41 17.71
CA ILE A 41 -21.57 18.51 16.95
C ILE A 41 -22.57 17.97 17.98
N SER A 42 -23.85 18.29 17.82
CA SER A 42 -24.92 17.71 18.64
C SER A 42 -25.67 16.66 17.82
N ASP A 43 -25.45 15.39 18.15
CA ASP A 43 -26.38 14.32 17.84
C ASP A 43 -27.43 14.23 18.95
N SER A 44 -28.69 14.48 18.63
CA SER A 44 -29.81 13.98 19.43
C SER A 44 -31.08 13.89 18.58
N HIS A 45 -31.50 12.66 18.29
CA HIS A 45 -32.87 12.35 17.86
C HIS A 45 -33.84 12.57 19.03
N ASN A 46 -34.87 13.41 18.85
CA ASN A 46 -36.22 13.16 19.36
C ASN A 46 -37.29 14.08 18.75
N ASN A 47 -38.51 13.56 18.74
CA ASN A 47 -39.61 13.84 17.82
C ASN A 47 -40.48 15.10 18.10
N ASN A 48 -41.11 15.59 17.01
CA ASN A 48 -42.51 16.07 16.86
C ASN A 48 -42.88 17.58 16.99
N PRO A 49 -43.98 18.05 16.34
CA PRO A 49 -43.91 18.94 15.18
C PRO A 49 -44.71 20.26 15.33
N THR A 50 -44.47 21.27 14.48
CA THR A 50 -45.50 22.22 13.99
C THR A 50 -44.99 23.17 12.88
N THR A 51 -45.52 22.96 11.65
CA THR A 51 -45.98 23.91 10.59
C THR A 51 -45.60 25.40 10.70
N THR A 52 -45.17 26.21 9.69
CA THR A 52 -45.24 26.27 8.20
C THR A 52 -44.65 27.68 7.79
N PRO A 53 -44.52 28.12 6.52
CA PRO A 53 -43.89 27.52 5.34
C PRO A 53 -43.05 28.53 4.46
N PHE A 54 -42.28 27.98 3.50
CA PHE A 54 -41.73 28.55 2.23
C PHE A 54 -41.07 29.94 2.16
N HIS A 55 -39.79 29.96 1.70
CA HIS A 55 -39.42 30.52 0.39
C HIS A 55 -38.01 30.07 -0.06
N PHE A 56 -37.94 29.52 -1.27
CA PHE A 56 -36.74 29.17 -2.03
C PHE A 56 -35.92 30.40 -2.45
N PHE A 57 -34.61 30.21 -2.69
CA PHE A 57 -33.71 30.80 -3.71
C PHE A 57 -32.28 31.02 -3.13
N PRO A 58 -31.22 31.09 -3.96
CA PRO A 58 -30.74 30.18 -5.00
C PRO A 58 -29.31 29.68 -4.72
N LYS A 59 -28.89 28.59 -5.39
CA LYS A 59 -27.48 28.12 -5.41
C LYS A 59 -26.58 29.15 -6.12
N PRO A 60 -25.44 29.57 -5.55
CA PRO A 60 -24.42 30.28 -6.31
C PRO A 60 -23.48 29.28 -7.01
N THR A 61 -23.56 29.26 -8.33
CA THR A 61 -22.54 28.75 -9.25
C THR A 61 -21.43 29.79 -9.37
N VAL A 62 -20.22 29.58 -8.83
CA VAL A 62 -19.04 30.38 -9.20
C VAL A 62 -17.76 29.54 -9.12
N LEU A 63 -16.99 29.62 -10.21
CA LEU A 63 -15.62 29.15 -10.47
C LEU A 63 -14.63 29.42 -9.31
N PRO A 64 -13.52 28.65 -9.22
CA PRO A 64 -12.57 28.78 -8.13
C PRO A 64 -11.70 30.02 -8.35
N PHE A 65 -11.77 30.98 -7.42
CA PHE A 65 -10.73 31.99 -7.23
C PHE A 65 -10.07 31.74 -5.86
N PRO A 66 -8.73 31.86 -5.77
CA PRO A 66 -7.98 31.51 -4.56
C PRO A 66 -8.13 32.62 -3.54
N VAL A 67 -8.82 32.33 -2.44
CA VAL A 67 -8.85 33.23 -1.28
C VAL A 67 -7.80 32.76 -0.29
N ALA A 68 -6.62 33.37 -0.37
CA ALA A 68 -5.68 33.42 0.74
C ALA A 68 -6.38 34.08 1.94
N ARG A 69 -6.61 33.31 3.01
CA ARG A 69 -6.98 33.85 4.33
C ARG A 69 -6.06 33.25 5.38
N HIS A 70 -5.05 34.04 5.73
CA HIS A 70 -4.34 33.97 7.00
C HIS A 70 -5.32 33.70 8.15
N ARG A 71 -5.22 32.51 8.76
CA ARG A 71 -5.82 32.20 10.05
C ARG A 71 -4.75 31.51 10.90
N SER A 72 -4.26 32.26 11.90
CA SER A 72 -3.64 31.80 13.15
C SER A 72 -2.82 30.49 13.07
N HIS A 73 -1.55 30.65 12.73
CA HIS A 73 -0.49 29.65 12.85
C HIS A 73 -0.18 29.36 14.34
N GLY A 74 -0.99 28.53 15.01
CA GLY A 74 -0.92 28.32 16.46
C GLY A 74 -0.30 26.99 16.94
N PRO A 75 -0.67 25.81 16.39
CA PRO A 75 -0.16 24.53 16.93
C PRO A 75 0.79 23.75 16.01
N VAL A 76 1.09 24.23 14.80
CA VAL A 76 1.85 23.46 13.78
C VAL A 76 3.36 23.81 13.78
N PHE A 77 3.82 24.68 14.69
CA PHE A 77 5.22 25.14 14.73
C PHE A 77 6.26 24.10 15.18
N ALA A 78 5.84 22.96 15.74
CA ALA A 78 6.74 21.91 16.20
C ALA A 78 7.54 21.18 15.11
N ARG A 79 7.25 21.41 13.81
CA ARG A 79 7.97 20.80 12.68
C ARG A 79 8.63 21.81 11.75
N LEU A 80 8.70 23.09 12.14
CA LEU A 80 9.21 24.16 11.29
C LEU A 80 10.70 24.43 11.55
N ASP A 81 11.49 24.20 10.50
CA ASP A 81 12.87 24.64 10.23
C ASP A 81 13.77 24.90 11.45
N GLN A 82 14.85 24.14 11.58
CA GLN A 82 15.89 24.27 12.62
C GLN A 82 16.30 25.74 12.88
N LYS A 83 16.28 26.58 11.84
CA LYS A 83 16.56 28.02 11.93
C LYS A 83 15.55 28.78 12.81
N THR A 84 14.26 28.46 12.70
CA THR A 84 13.20 29.07 13.51
C THR A 84 13.38 28.71 14.97
N CYS A 85 13.60 27.43 15.28
CA CYS A 85 13.87 26.98 16.65
C CYS A 85 15.06 27.71 17.27
N LEU A 86 16.17 27.83 16.51
CA LEU A 86 17.36 28.57 16.94
C LEU A 86 17.07 30.06 17.20
N GLU A 87 16.25 30.72 16.38
CA GLU A 87 15.84 32.11 16.62
C GLU A 87 15.02 32.29 17.91
N PHE A 88 14.09 31.36 18.19
CA PHE A 88 13.30 31.40 19.42
C PHE A 88 14.18 31.29 20.66
N ILE A 89 15.20 30.42 20.61
CA ILE A 89 16.16 30.23 21.70
C ILE A 89 17.04 31.47 21.86
N LYS A 90 17.61 32.00 20.77
CA LYS A 90 18.48 33.21 20.80
C LYS A 90 17.77 34.44 21.35
N LYS A 91 16.45 34.56 21.15
CA LYS A 91 15.63 35.65 21.67
C LYS A 91 15.19 35.45 23.13
N GLY A 92 15.57 34.33 23.77
CA GLY A 92 15.23 34.03 25.17
C GLY A 92 13.78 33.56 25.39
N TYR A 93 13.02 33.32 24.32
CA TYR A 93 11.61 32.91 24.45
C TYR A 93 11.44 31.53 25.08
N PHE A 94 12.46 30.66 24.97
CA PHE A 94 12.43 29.35 25.60
C PHE A 94 12.21 29.45 27.11
N GLN A 95 13.07 30.19 27.82
CA GLN A 95 12.98 30.36 29.28
C GLN A 95 11.66 31.01 29.70
N ALA A 96 11.19 32.01 28.94
CA ALA A 96 9.93 32.68 29.22
C ALA A 96 8.72 31.74 29.06
N MET A 97 8.72 30.89 28.03
CA MET A 97 7.64 29.95 27.77
C MET A 97 7.65 28.74 28.69
N THR A 98 8.82 28.28 29.16
CA THR A 98 8.96 27.11 30.04
C THR A 98 8.93 27.44 31.53
N TRP A 99 8.71 28.71 31.91
CA TRP A 99 8.78 29.17 33.29
C TRP A 99 7.89 28.36 34.26
N ASN A 100 6.70 27.93 33.82
CA ASN A 100 5.78 27.16 34.68
C ASN A 100 6.29 25.75 35.00
N LEU A 101 7.19 25.18 34.19
CA LEU A 101 7.82 23.88 34.50
C LEU A 101 8.66 23.95 35.78
N TYR A 102 9.18 25.13 36.13
CA TYR A 102 9.94 25.33 37.36
C TYR A 102 9.04 25.49 38.60
N GLN A 103 7.74 25.73 38.42
CA GLN A 103 6.79 26.01 39.50
C GLN A 103 5.91 24.80 39.88
N SER A 104 6.37 23.57 39.58
CA SER A 104 5.60 22.35 39.88
C SER A 104 5.17 22.27 41.35
N PRO A 105 3.94 21.78 41.62
CA PRO A 105 3.41 21.64 42.97
C PRO A 105 4.26 20.66 43.79
N SER A 106 4.43 20.94 45.09
CA SER A 106 5.22 20.09 45.99
C SER A 106 4.57 18.76 46.34
N SER A 107 3.25 18.62 46.14
CA SER A 107 2.50 17.37 46.36
C SER A 107 1.24 17.29 45.50
N VAL A 108 0.73 16.07 45.31
CA VAL A 108 -0.55 15.82 44.62
C VAL A 108 -1.70 16.53 45.32
N ASP A 109 -1.71 16.55 46.66
CA ASP A 109 -2.74 17.24 47.44
C ASP A 109 -2.71 18.77 47.23
N HIS A 110 -1.52 19.35 47.02
CA HIS A 110 -1.40 20.78 46.70
C HIS A 110 -1.93 21.08 45.29
N TRP A 111 -1.69 20.18 44.34
CA TRP A 111 -2.21 20.30 42.99
C TRP A 111 -3.74 20.17 42.96
N LEU A 112 -4.31 19.16 43.63
CA LEU A 112 -5.76 18.94 43.72
C LEU A 112 -6.51 20.13 44.36
N ARG A 113 -5.88 20.82 45.33
CA ARG A 113 -6.45 22.04 45.97
C ARG A 113 -6.64 23.22 45.01
N LEU A 114 -6.05 23.20 43.82
CA LEU A 114 -6.26 24.23 42.80
C LEU A 114 -7.66 24.15 42.19
N GLY A 115 -8.32 22.98 42.29
CA GLY A 115 -9.62 22.70 41.70
C GLY A 115 -9.50 22.15 40.28
N LYS A 116 -10.49 21.33 39.87
CA LYS A 116 -10.51 20.56 38.62
C LYS A 116 -10.18 21.39 37.37
N GLU A 117 -10.86 22.51 37.17
CA GLU A 117 -10.64 23.38 36.00
C GLU A 117 -9.22 23.96 35.94
N LYS A 118 -8.64 24.30 37.09
CA LYS A 118 -7.25 24.77 37.12
C LYS A 118 -6.27 23.64 36.87
N CYS A 119 -6.54 22.43 37.35
CA CYS A 119 -5.74 21.25 37.02
C CYS A 119 -5.74 20.97 35.51
N LYS A 120 -6.91 21.08 34.85
CA LYS A 120 -7.05 20.96 33.39
C LYS A 120 -6.25 21.99 32.62
N LEU A 121 -6.41 23.27 32.95
CA LEU A 121 -5.69 24.35 32.27
C LEU A 121 -4.18 24.26 32.51
N THR A 122 -3.78 23.96 33.75
CA THR A 122 -2.36 23.86 34.12
C THR A 122 -1.70 22.65 33.45
N SER A 123 -2.38 21.50 33.40
CA SER A 123 -1.88 20.31 32.73
C SER A 123 -1.73 20.51 31.23
N ALA A 124 -2.72 21.09 30.55
CA ALA A 124 -2.64 21.42 29.12
C ALA A 124 -1.46 22.35 28.82
N LEU A 125 -1.25 23.38 29.65
CA LEU A 125 -0.12 24.30 29.51
C LEU A 125 1.23 23.60 29.71
N ILE A 126 1.37 22.80 30.77
CA ILE A 126 2.59 22.04 31.06
C ILE A 126 2.90 21.06 29.89
N VAL A 127 1.89 20.38 29.37
CA VAL A 127 2.01 19.48 28.21
C VAL A 127 2.55 20.21 26.98
N GLU A 128 2.00 21.37 26.62
CA GLU A 128 2.49 22.15 25.47
C GLU A 128 3.92 22.69 25.69
N GLN A 129 4.26 23.07 26.93
CA GLN A 129 5.64 23.46 27.28
C GLN A 129 6.63 22.30 27.12
N MET A 130 6.25 21.09 27.55
CA MET A 130 7.07 19.88 27.35
C MET A 130 7.18 19.50 25.87
N ARG A 131 6.11 19.64 25.08
CA ARG A 131 6.14 19.42 23.62
C ARG A 131 7.11 20.37 22.93
N PHE A 132 7.10 21.64 23.31
CA PHE A 132 8.04 22.63 22.78
C PHE A 132 9.49 22.30 23.16
N TRP A 133 9.74 21.91 24.41
CA TRP A 133 11.07 21.49 24.85
C TRP A 133 11.56 20.24 24.12
N ARG A 134 10.68 19.25 23.94
CA ARG A 134 10.95 18.04 23.17
C ARG A 134 11.45 18.36 21.75
N VAL A 135 10.81 19.30 21.06
CA VAL A 135 11.22 19.75 19.72
C VAL A 135 12.61 20.40 19.76
N CYS A 136 12.90 21.22 20.77
CA CYS A 136 14.21 21.85 20.92
C CYS A 136 15.32 20.79 21.12
N ILE A 137 15.08 19.78 21.97
CA ILE A 137 15.99 18.66 22.20
C ILE A 137 16.21 17.84 20.91
N GLN A 138 15.15 17.66 20.11
CA GLN A 138 15.25 16.97 18.82
C GLN A 138 16.15 17.68 17.83
N TYR A 139 16.32 19.00 17.92
CA TYR A 139 17.32 19.76 17.14
C TYR A 139 18.68 19.90 17.85
N GLY A 140 18.78 19.49 19.10
CA GLY A 140 20.02 19.46 19.88
C GLY A 140 20.27 20.74 20.67
N TYR A 141 19.19 21.45 20.99
CA TYR A 141 19.22 22.64 21.82
C TYR A 141 18.53 22.38 23.17
N CYS A 142 18.87 23.21 24.16
CA CYS A 142 18.22 23.23 25.48
C CYS A 142 18.29 21.91 26.26
N VAL A 143 19.31 21.09 26.02
CA VAL A 143 19.62 19.88 26.80
C VAL A 143 20.21 20.27 28.17
N SER A 144 20.98 21.35 28.20
CA SER A 144 21.60 21.93 29.40
C SER A 144 20.59 22.29 30.52
N TYR A 145 19.36 22.68 30.19
CA TYR A 145 18.30 22.99 31.16
C TYR A 145 17.74 21.78 31.92
N PHE A 146 18.09 20.56 31.51
CA PHE A 146 17.63 19.35 32.18
C PHE A 146 17.95 19.36 33.68
N LEU A 147 19.14 19.79 34.08
CA LEU A 147 19.57 19.81 35.47
C LEU A 147 18.66 20.65 36.37
N GLU A 148 18.18 21.77 35.86
CA GLU A 148 17.32 22.69 36.61
C GLU A 148 15.86 22.23 36.62
N MET A 149 15.39 21.63 35.52
CA MET A 149 14.00 21.18 35.38
C MET A 149 13.75 19.78 35.97
N PHE A 150 14.77 18.92 36.07
CA PHE A 150 14.61 17.53 36.49
C PHE A 150 13.95 17.35 37.87
N PRO A 151 14.29 18.12 38.93
CA PRO A 151 13.59 18.01 40.21
C PRO A 151 12.09 18.27 40.11
N ALA A 152 11.68 19.22 39.27
CA ALA A 152 10.28 19.56 39.04
C ALA A 152 9.57 18.50 38.17
N LEU A 153 10.30 17.82 37.28
CA LEU A 153 9.80 16.67 36.52
C LEU A 153 9.61 15.42 37.38
N CYS A 154 10.49 15.18 38.36
CA CYS A 154 10.44 13.99 39.23
C CYS A 154 9.07 13.81 39.91
N PHE A 155 8.38 14.90 40.22
CA PHE A 155 7.01 14.85 40.73
C PHE A 155 6.06 14.12 39.76
N TRP A 156 6.11 14.46 38.47
CA TRP A 156 5.27 13.88 37.42
C TRP A 156 5.79 12.55 36.89
N LEU A 157 7.07 12.24 37.08
CA LEU A 157 7.69 10.98 36.67
C LEU A 157 7.45 9.83 37.64
N ASN A 158 7.16 10.10 38.92
CA ASN A 158 6.79 9.06 39.87
C ASN A 158 5.31 8.66 39.69
N PRO A 159 4.97 7.37 39.88
CA PRO A 159 3.57 6.94 39.89
C PRO A 159 2.82 7.63 41.03
N PRO A 160 1.67 8.28 40.75
CA PRO A 160 0.89 9.00 41.75
C PRO A 160 0.03 8.03 42.59
N SER A 161 -0.62 8.56 43.64
CA SER A 161 -1.69 7.84 44.34
C SER A 161 -2.94 7.84 43.46
N PHE A 162 -3.24 6.69 42.83
CA PHE A 162 -4.32 6.55 41.85
C PHE A 162 -5.72 6.78 42.46
N GLU A 163 -5.98 6.29 43.68
CA GLU A 163 -7.24 6.45 44.41
C GLU A 163 -7.68 7.92 44.48
N LYS A 164 -6.78 8.81 44.92
CA LYS A 164 -7.05 10.24 45.04
C LYS A 164 -7.31 10.93 43.69
N LEU A 165 -6.68 10.47 42.61
CA LEU A 165 -6.87 11.04 41.28
C LEU A 165 -8.22 10.66 40.68
N VAL A 166 -8.68 9.43 40.96
CA VAL A 166 -10.01 8.95 40.52
C VAL A 166 -11.12 9.69 41.26
N GLU A 167 -11.00 9.82 42.59
CA GLU A 167 -12.00 10.55 43.39
C GLU A 167 -12.22 11.99 42.92
N ASN A 168 -11.18 12.62 42.36
CA ASN A 168 -11.21 14.01 41.92
C ASN A 168 -11.40 14.17 40.39
N ASP A 169 -11.52 13.07 39.64
CA ASP A 169 -11.68 13.05 38.18
C ASP A 169 -10.62 13.89 37.45
N VAL A 170 -9.33 13.65 37.78
CA VAL A 170 -8.16 14.31 37.19
C VAL A 170 -7.05 13.34 36.73
N LEU A 171 -7.43 12.08 36.49
CA LEU A 171 -6.50 11.03 36.08
C LEU A 171 -5.89 11.31 34.70
N ASP A 172 -6.71 11.76 33.75
CA ASP A 172 -6.31 12.06 32.36
C ASP A 172 -5.29 13.19 32.30
N GLU A 173 -5.48 14.23 33.11
CA GLU A 173 -4.59 15.38 33.20
C GLU A 173 -3.24 14.98 33.79
N SER A 174 -3.24 14.21 34.87
CA SER A 174 -2.01 13.73 35.53
C SER A 174 -1.22 12.81 34.60
N THR A 175 -1.89 11.82 34.00
CA THR A 175 -1.27 10.86 33.08
C THR A 175 -0.79 11.53 31.79
N SER A 176 -1.48 12.56 31.29
CA SER A 176 -1.02 13.34 30.13
C SER A 176 0.30 14.06 30.40
N ILE A 177 0.48 14.64 31.60
CA ILE A 177 1.75 15.25 32.00
C ILE A 177 2.84 14.18 32.14
N SER A 178 2.55 13.08 32.84
CA SER A 178 3.51 11.97 33.00
C SER A 178 3.95 11.39 31.66
N ARG A 179 3.01 11.17 30.74
CA ARG A 179 3.26 10.72 29.36
C ARG A 179 4.24 11.65 28.66
N GLU A 180 3.95 12.94 28.61
CA GLU A 180 4.80 13.91 27.90
C GLU A 180 6.17 14.08 28.57
N ALA A 181 6.24 13.98 29.90
CA ALA A 181 7.50 13.98 30.64
C ALA A 181 8.40 12.81 30.21
N TYR A 182 7.86 11.58 30.11
CA TYR A 182 8.61 10.43 29.59
C TYR A 182 9.00 10.57 28.11
N LEU A 183 8.20 11.23 27.27
CA LEU A 183 8.55 11.52 25.88
C LEU A 183 9.66 12.57 25.73
N VAL A 184 9.76 13.53 26.68
CA VAL A 184 10.91 14.43 26.80
C VAL A 184 12.16 13.62 27.18
N LEU A 185 12.05 12.73 28.17
CA LEU A 185 13.14 11.83 28.56
C LEU A 185 13.58 10.90 27.42
N GLU A 186 12.65 10.39 26.60
CA GLU A 186 12.96 9.63 25.38
C GLU A 186 13.79 10.47 24.39
N SER A 187 13.41 11.73 24.19
CA SER A 187 14.11 12.63 23.27
C SER A 187 15.52 12.99 23.78
N LEU A 188 15.67 13.16 25.09
CA LEU A 188 16.98 13.33 25.74
C LEU A 188 17.82 12.06 25.60
N ALA A 189 17.25 10.87 25.85
CA ALA A 189 17.93 9.59 25.67
C ALA A 189 18.41 9.41 24.21
N GLY A 190 17.63 9.91 23.26
CA GLY A 190 18.03 10.01 21.85
C GLY A 190 19.27 10.86 21.58
N ARG A 191 19.77 11.65 22.53
CA ARG A 191 21.01 12.45 22.44
C ARG A 191 22.17 11.88 23.24
N LEU A 192 22.02 10.71 23.87
CA LEU A 192 23.12 10.03 24.54
C LEU A 192 24.18 9.58 23.52
N PRO A 193 25.48 9.76 23.81
CA PRO A 193 26.55 9.14 23.03
C PRO A 193 26.50 7.62 23.20
N ASN A 194 26.97 6.89 22.20
CA ASN A 194 27.04 5.43 22.29
C ASN A 194 28.00 5.02 23.43
N LEU A 195 27.50 4.22 24.39
CA LEU A 195 28.21 3.91 25.64
C LEU A 195 29.59 3.29 25.40
N PHE A 196 29.70 2.43 24.38
CA PHE A 196 30.94 1.70 24.07
C PHE A 196 31.82 2.40 23.02
N SER A 197 31.50 3.64 22.63
CA SER A 197 32.36 4.41 21.74
C SER A 197 33.69 4.79 22.42
N LYS A 198 34.81 4.70 21.67
CA LYS A 198 36.16 5.09 22.14
C LYS A 198 36.22 6.50 22.76
N GLN A 199 35.31 7.38 22.37
CA GLN A 199 35.21 8.76 22.80
C GLN A 199 34.58 8.90 24.20
N CYS A 200 33.59 8.06 24.53
CA CYS A 200 33.02 7.95 25.88
C CYS A 200 33.99 7.31 26.88
N LEU A 201 34.76 6.31 26.43
CA LEU A 201 35.78 5.62 27.25
C LEU A 201 36.98 6.50 27.63
N ASN A 202 37.30 7.51 26.81
CA ASN A 202 38.45 8.40 27.03
C ASN A 202 38.09 9.78 27.61
N ASN A 203 36.82 10.05 27.94
CA ASN A 203 36.34 11.36 28.43
C ASN A 203 36.75 12.57 27.54
N GLN A 204 37.01 12.35 26.25
CA GLN A 204 37.31 13.44 25.31
C GLN A 204 36.04 13.87 24.60
N LEU A 205 35.60 15.12 24.81
CA LEU A 205 34.48 15.71 24.06
C LEU A 205 34.81 15.68 22.56
N PRO A 206 33.82 15.49 21.66
CA PRO A 206 34.04 15.60 20.23
C PRO A 206 34.45 17.03 19.86
N GLU A 207 35.73 17.25 19.59
CA GLU A 207 36.20 18.38 18.80
C GLU A 207 35.71 18.18 17.36
N SER A 208 34.55 18.76 17.00
CA SER A 208 34.07 19.09 15.62
C SER A 208 32.59 18.79 15.28
N ALA A 209 31.64 18.88 16.22
CA ALA A 209 30.23 19.02 15.86
C ALA A 209 29.71 20.37 16.38
N GLY A 210 29.49 21.35 15.49
CA GLY A 210 29.10 22.72 15.87
C GLY A 210 27.83 22.79 16.72
N ASP A 211 27.68 23.84 17.56
CA ASP A 211 26.52 24.32 18.36
C ASP A 211 25.49 23.30 18.94
N THR A 212 25.74 21.99 18.92
CA THR A 212 24.76 20.95 19.23
C THR A 212 25.12 20.30 20.56
N GLU A 213 24.23 20.42 21.55
CA GLU A 213 24.46 19.91 22.90
C GLU A 213 24.34 18.36 22.95
N VAL A 214 25.30 17.70 23.62
CA VAL A 214 25.32 16.24 23.85
C VAL A 214 24.96 15.94 25.31
N TRP A 215 24.21 14.86 25.55
CA TRP A 215 23.76 14.49 26.91
C TRP A 215 24.69 13.48 27.61
N SER A 216 24.56 13.36 28.94
CA SER A 216 25.48 12.56 29.78
C SER A 216 24.80 11.33 30.41
N TRP A 217 25.53 10.20 30.44
CA TRP A 217 25.11 8.94 31.05
C TRP A 217 24.89 9.01 32.57
N ASN A 218 25.46 10.01 33.26
CA ASN A 218 25.34 10.15 34.72
C ASN A 218 23.89 10.33 35.21
N TYR A 219 23.00 10.83 34.34
CA TYR A 219 21.61 11.12 34.69
C TYR A 219 20.64 9.97 34.37
N VAL A 220 21.11 8.92 33.71
CA VAL A 220 20.27 7.83 33.21
C VAL A 220 19.77 6.92 34.33
N GLY A 221 20.62 6.62 35.33
CA GLY A 221 20.25 5.74 36.45
C GLY A 221 18.96 6.13 37.17
N PRO A 222 18.85 7.38 37.72
CA PRO A 222 17.64 7.83 38.39
C PRO A 222 16.38 7.79 37.52
N MET A 223 16.51 8.06 36.21
CA MET A 223 15.37 8.00 35.28
C MET A 223 14.89 6.57 35.05
N VAL A 224 15.82 5.62 34.90
CA VAL A 224 15.50 4.21 34.76
C VAL A 224 14.82 3.70 36.03
N ASP A 225 15.30 4.11 37.22
CA ASP A 225 14.67 3.74 38.49
C ASP A 225 13.22 4.27 38.60
N LEU A 226 12.95 5.49 38.13
CA LEU A 226 11.59 6.05 38.08
C LEU A 226 10.70 5.28 37.09
N ALA A 227 11.23 4.93 35.92
CA ALA A 227 10.51 4.13 34.94
C ALA A 227 10.19 2.71 35.45
N ILE A 228 11.11 2.08 36.18
CA ILE A 228 10.89 0.76 36.80
C ILE A 228 9.75 0.83 37.82
N LYS A 229 9.59 1.93 38.58
CA LYS A 229 8.45 2.09 39.50
C LYS A 229 7.11 2.09 38.76
N TRP A 230 7.04 2.65 37.55
CA TRP A 230 5.85 2.53 36.71
C TRP A 230 5.62 1.10 36.22
N ILE A 231 6.66 0.36 35.83
CA ILE A 231 6.50 -1.07 35.49
C ILE A 231 5.88 -1.84 36.67
N ALA A 232 6.37 -1.57 37.89
CA ALA A 232 5.88 -2.18 39.12
C ALA A 232 4.47 -1.73 39.53
N SER A 233 4.01 -0.53 39.13
CA SER A 233 2.67 -0.04 39.49
C SER A 233 1.54 -0.87 38.89
N ARG A 234 1.83 -1.75 37.92
CA ARG A 234 0.85 -2.73 37.43
C ARG A 234 0.32 -3.65 38.54
N SER A 235 1.14 -3.93 39.56
CA SER A 235 0.75 -4.75 40.71
C SER A 235 -0.12 -4.02 41.74
N ASP A 236 -0.34 -2.71 41.57
CA ASP A 236 -1.26 -1.95 42.40
C ASP A 236 -2.71 -2.41 42.14
N PRO A 237 -3.47 -2.80 43.18
CA PRO A 237 -4.87 -3.23 43.05
C PRO A 237 -5.78 -2.18 42.38
N GLU A 238 -5.50 -0.89 42.54
CA GLU A 238 -6.29 0.15 41.87
C GLU A 238 -6.01 0.17 40.38
N VAL A 239 -4.73 0.04 40.01
CA VAL A 239 -4.32 -0.07 38.60
C VAL A 239 -4.87 -1.35 37.98
N SER A 240 -4.91 -2.48 38.71
CA SER A 240 -5.47 -3.75 38.20
C SER A 240 -6.94 -3.65 37.81
N LYS A 241 -7.76 -2.99 38.65
CA LYS A 241 -9.19 -2.78 38.42
C LYS A 241 -9.51 -2.04 37.11
N PHE A 242 -8.68 -1.08 36.68
CA PHE A 242 -8.89 -0.37 35.40
C PHE A 242 -8.87 -1.28 34.18
N PHE A 243 -8.05 -2.35 34.21
CA PHE A 243 -7.94 -3.28 33.09
C PHE A 243 -8.92 -4.45 33.22
N GLU A 244 -9.19 -4.92 34.45
CA GLU A 244 -10.21 -5.95 34.70
C GLU A 244 -11.62 -5.47 34.36
N GLY A 245 -11.95 -4.21 34.62
CA GLY A 245 -13.25 -3.60 34.29
C GLY A 245 -13.53 -3.53 32.78
N GLN A 246 -12.53 -3.76 31.93
CA GLN A 246 -12.67 -3.75 30.47
C GLN A 246 -13.03 -5.12 29.88
N LYS A 247 -12.97 -6.20 30.67
CA LYS A 247 -13.34 -7.56 30.24
C LYS A 247 -14.86 -7.77 30.29
N GLU A 248 -15.46 -8.25 29.21
CA GLU A 248 -16.91 -8.53 29.16
C GLU A 248 -17.33 -9.61 30.18
N GLY A 249 -18.32 -9.31 31.02
CA GLY A 249 -19.06 -10.32 31.78
C GLY A 249 -18.93 -10.35 33.32
N ARG A 250 -18.24 -9.39 33.97
CA ARG A 250 -18.20 -9.31 35.45
C ARG A 250 -18.99 -8.10 35.97
N CYS A 251 -20.18 -8.33 36.52
CA CYS A 251 -21.23 -7.31 36.71
C CYS A 251 -21.16 -6.44 37.98
N ASP A 252 -20.13 -6.50 38.83
CA ASP A 252 -20.24 -5.94 40.20
C ASP A 252 -19.24 -4.82 40.57
N PHE A 253 -18.56 -4.15 39.61
CA PHE A 253 -17.54 -3.15 39.93
C PHE A 253 -17.91 -1.69 39.56
N PRO A 254 -17.64 -0.71 40.45
CA PRO A 254 -17.93 0.72 40.23
C PRO A 254 -17.05 1.41 39.18
N PHE A 255 -16.16 0.67 38.50
CA PHE A 255 -15.14 1.19 37.58
C PHE A 255 -15.44 0.96 36.08
N ARG A 256 -16.65 0.50 35.73
CA ARG A 256 -17.00 0.16 34.34
C ARG A 256 -16.92 1.34 33.36
N ASP A 257 -17.03 2.58 33.86
CA ASP A 257 -17.04 3.80 33.06
C ASP A 257 -15.65 4.46 32.89
N LEU A 258 -14.61 3.95 33.56
CA LEU A 258 -13.26 4.53 33.53
C LEU A 258 -12.37 3.83 32.49
N SER A 259 -11.81 4.61 31.56
CA SER A 259 -10.95 4.10 30.49
C SER A 259 -9.52 3.80 31.00
N ALA A 260 -8.94 2.68 30.55
CA ALA A 260 -7.53 2.35 30.81
C ALA A 260 -6.55 3.07 29.85
N THR A 261 -7.06 3.73 28.81
CA THR A 261 -6.29 4.43 27.76
C THR A 261 -5.25 5.43 28.30
N PRO A 262 -5.55 6.27 29.32
CA PRO A 262 -4.57 7.23 29.85
C PRO A 262 -3.34 6.55 30.46
N LEU A 263 -3.55 5.46 31.20
CA LEU A 263 -2.47 4.65 31.79
C LEU A 263 -1.66 3.92 30.70
N LEU A 264 -2.32 3.39 29.67
CA LEU A 264 -1.65 2.75 28.53
C LEU A 264 -0.70 3.71 27.82
N TRP A 265 -1.08 4.98 27.64
CA TRP A 265 -0.20 5.97 27.04
C TRP A 265 1.04 6.27 27.88
N VAL A 266 0.93 6.26 29.21
CA VAL A 266 2.08 6.39 30.12
C VAL A 266 2.99 5.17 29.99
N TYR A 267 2.45 3.94 30.03
CA TYR A 267 3.25 2.73 29.84
C TYR A 267 3.95 2.70 28.47
N ALA A 268 3.26 3.13 27.40
CA ALA A 268 3.87 3.26 26.08
C ALA A 268 5.01 4.30 26.07
N ALA A 269 4.89 5.44 26.76
CA ALA A 269 5.96 6.43 26.87
C ALA A 269 7.15 5.92 27.70
N VAL A 270 6.89 5.24 28.82
CA VAL A 270 7.90 4.62 29.68
C VAL A 270 8.71 3.59 28.91
N THR A 271 8.03 2.68 28.20
CA THR A 271 8.70 1.63 27.40
C THR A 271 9.53 2.22 26.27
N ARG A 272 9.04 3.25 25.58
CA ARG A 272 9.81 3.95 24.54
C ARG A 272 11.07 4.61 25.09
N MET A 273 10.96 5.28 26.24
CA MET A 273 12.12 5.91 26.91
C MET A 273 13.17 4.85 27.28
N LEU A 274 12.76 3.75 27.93
CA LEU A 274 13.66 2.66 28.30
C LEU A 274 14.31 2.01 27.08
N PHE A 275 13.53 1.73 26.03
CA PHE A 275 14.08 1.22 24.78
C PHE A 275 15.13 2.17 24.19
N ARG A 276 14.85 3.47 24.14
CA ARG A 276 15.77 4.48 23.59
C ARG A 276 17.08 4.57 24.37
N VAL A 277 17.04 4.35 25.69
CA VAL A 277 18.24 4.23 26.54
C VAL A 277 19.04 2.97 26.18
N LEU A 278 18.38 1.82 26.07
CA LEU A 278 19.02 0.54 25.75
C LEU A 278 19.59 0.52 24.32
N GLU A 279 18.92 1.13 23.35
CA GLU A 279 19.36 1.27 21.96
C GLU A 279 20.69 2.02 21.86
N ARG A 280 20.97 2.95 22.79
CA ARG A 280 22.25 3.69 22.83
C ARG A 280 23.41 2.89 23.43
N MET A 281 23.17 1.65 23.83
CA MET A 281 24.18 0.72 24.33
C MET A 281 24.63 -0.30 23.28
N THR A 282 23.98 -0.37 22.11
CA THR A 282 24.39 -1.33 21.07
C THR A 282 25.59 -0.80 20.30
N TRP A 283 26.51 -1.69 19.88
CA TRP A 283 27.59 -1.31 18.97
C TRP A 283 26.98 -0.87 17.63
N GLY A 284 27.21 0.38 17.21
CA GLY A 284 26.55 0.93 16.02
C GLY A 284 27.14 0.40 14.70
N ASP A 285 26.29 0.26 13.68
CA ASP A 285 26.61 -0.20 12.30
C ASP A 285 27.57 0.71 11.49
N THR A 286 28.31 1.63 12.13
CA THR A 286 29.01 2.74 11.45
C THR A 286 30.54 2.66 11.46
N ILE A 287 31.15 1.48 11.59
CA ILE A 287 32.60 1.35 11.43
C ILE A 287 32.95 0.22 10.45
N SER A 288 33.62 0.65 9.39
CA SER A 288 34.34 -0.11 8.37
C SER A 288 34.91 -1.45 8.85
N SER A 289 34.60 -2.49 8.07
CA SER A 289 35.37 -3.71 7.84
C SER A 289 36.79 -3.74 8.45
N PHE A 290 36.91 -4.19 9.70
CA PHE A 290 38.03 -5.00 10.17
C PHE A 290 37.57 -5.83 11.37
N GLU A 291 37.96 -7.09 11.35
CA GLU A 291 37.52 -8.20 12.19
C GLU A 291 37.73 -7.91 13.68
N THR A 292 36.64 -7.66 14.40
CA THR A 292 36.51 -8.00 15.82
C THR A 292 35.03 -8.11 16.12
N GLU A 293 34.57 -9.33 16.39
CA GLU A 293 33.18 -9.63 16.74
C GLU A 293 32.66 -8.63 17.79
N GLY A 294 31.45 -8.11 17.57
CA GLY A 294 30.83 -7.02 18.34
C GLY A 294 30.46 -7.41 19.77
N HIS A 295 31.46 -7.63 20.62
CA HIS A 295 31.28 -8.03 22.01
C HIS A 295 31.07 -6.81 22.93
N VAL A 296 30.13 -6.93 23.87
CA VAL A 296 29.90 -5.90 24.89
C VAL A 296 30.80 -6.20 26.10
N PRO A 297 31.70 -5.27 26.50
CA PRO A 297 32.72 -5.56 27.53
C PRO A 297 32.16 -5.67 28.96
N TRP A 298 31.06 -4.96 29.26
CA TRP A 298 30.36 -5.02 30.55
C TRP A 298 28.94 -4.45 30.39
N LEU A 299 28.01 -4.86 31.25
CA LEU A 299 26.63 -4.37 31.26
C LEU A 299 26.34 -3.54 32.51
N PRO A 300 25.69 -2.36 32.39
CA PRO A 300 25.20 -1.61 33.55
C PRO A 300 24.19 -2.42 34.37
N GLU A 301 24.22 -2.27 35.70
CA GLU A 301 23.35 -3.01 36.63
C GLU A 301 21.85 -2.80 36.37
N PHE A 302 21.46 -1.67 35.80
CA PHE A 302 20.07 -1.39 35.51
C PHE A 302 19.51 -2.20 34.32
N VAL A 303 20.34 -2.73 33.43
CA VAL A 303 19.90 -3.57 32.30
C VAL A 303 19.23 -4.88 32.79
N PRO A 304 19.91 -5.74 33.59
CA PRO A 304 19.26 -6.91 34.15
C PRO A 304 18.13 -6.54 35.13
N LYS A 305 18.21 -5.41 35.83
CA LYS A 305 17.13 -4.92 36.69
C LYS A 305 15.84 -4.64 35.91
N ILE A 306 15.92 -3.97 34.76
CA ILE A 306 14.76 -3.77 33.87
C ILE A 306 14.20 -5.13 33.44
N GLY A 307 15.06 -6.06 33.00
CA GLY A 307 14.64 -7.39 32.55
C GLY A 307 13.89 -8.18 33.63
N LEU A 308 14.40 -8.20 34.87
CA LEU A 308 13.76 -8.90 36.00
C LEU A 308 12.39 -8.31 36.35
N GLU A 309 12.26 -6.99 36.40
CA GLU A 309 11.00 -6.32 36.75
C GLU A 309 9.94 -6.47 35.66
N LEU A 310 10.38 -6.45 34.39
CA LEU A 310 9.54 -6.81 33.27
C LEU A 310 8.96 -8.21 33.46
N ILE A 311 9.81 -9.24 33.59
CA ILE A 311 9.39 -10.64 33.77
C ILE A 311 8.39 -10.76 34.93
N LYS A 312 8.73 -10.16 36.08
CA LYS A 312 7.93 -10.24 37.30
C LYS A 312 6.54 -9.64 37.16
N TYR A 313 6.42 -8.44 36.59
CA TYR A 313 5.14 -7.72 36.62
C TYR A 313 4.31 -7.84 35.35
N TRP A 314 4.94 -8.09 34.20
CA TRP A 314 4.24 -8.10 32.90
C TRP A 314 4.13 -9.48 32.26
N PHE A 315 4.90 -10.48 32.72
CA PHE A 315 4.96 -11.82 32.12
C PHE A 315 4.46 -12.94 33.03
N LEU A 316 4.35 -12.73 34.35
CA LEU A 316 3.93 -13.79 35.29
C LEU A 316 2.43 -14.17 35.13
N GLY A 317 2.15 -14.90 34.05
CA GLY A 317 1.31 -16.09 34.01
C GLY A 317 2.16 -17.38 33.97
N PHE A 318 3.39 -17.37 34.53
CA PHE A 318 4.21 -18.58 34.69
C PHE A 318 3.69 -19.45 35.85
N SER A 319 2.57 -20.12 35.62
CA SER A 319 2.02 -21.24 36.40
C SER A 319 0.95 -21.89 35.52
N ALA A 320 1.03 -23.10 34.98
CA ALA A 320 1.94 -24.21 35.13
C ALA A 320 1.82 -25.13 33.89
N SER A 321 2.90 -25.78 33.46
CA SER A 321 2.93 -27.23 33.18
C SER A 321 4.24 -27.67 32.50
N PHE A 322 5.17 -28.14 33.32
CA PHE A 322 5.72 -29.48 33.09
C PHE A 322 5.44 -30.28 34.35
N GLY A 323 4.28 -30.96 34.35
CA GLY A 323 3.92 -31.97 35.34
C GLY A 323 3.26 -31.48 36.62
N ALA A 324 1.94 -31.26 36.60
CA ALA A 324 1.06 -31.58 37.74
C ALA A 324 -0.40 -31.61 37.28
N LYS A 325 -1.11 -32.67 37.63
CA LYS A 325 -2.53 -32.90 37.32
C LYS A 325 -3.42 -31.91 38.10
N PHE A 326 -4.44 -31.41 37.41
CA PHE A 326 -5.75 -30.92 37.89
C PHE A 326 -5.79 -30.20 39.25
N GLY A 327 -6.01 -28.88 39.20
CA GLY A 327 -6.54 -28.06 40.28
C GLY A 327 -7.00 -26.71 39.73
N ARG A 328 -8.29 -26.41 39.85
CA ARG A 328 -8.96 -25.23 39.32
C ARG A 328 -8.80 -24.08 40.34
N ASP A 329 -7.73 -23.30 40.24
CA ASP A 329 -7.54 -22.02 40.93
C ASP A 329 -6.95 -21.00 39.94
N SER A 330 -7.58 -19.83 39.86
CA SER A 330 -7.33 -18.67 38.96
C SER A 330 -5.93 -18.58 38.32
N GLU A 331 -5.84 -19.00 37.05
CA GLU A 331 -4.69 -18.75 36.18
C GLU A 331 -4.58 -17.24 35.89
N GLY A 332 -3.47 -16.60 36.30
CA GLY A 332 -3.21 -15.21 35.97
C GLY A 332 -2.89 -15.05 34.49
N GLU A 333 -3.76 -14.40 33.72
CA GLU A 333 -3.49 -14.03 32.32
C GLU A 333 -2.34 -13.01 32.25
N SER A 334 -1.42 -13.19 31.30
CA SER A 334 -0.30 -12.26 31.12
C SER A 334 -0.76 -10.89 30.62
N PHE A 335 -0.04 -9.83 31.01
CA PHE A 335 -0.38 -8.47 30.60
C PHE A 335 -0.33 -8.30 29.08
N MET A 336 0.57 -9.01 28.39
CA MET A 336 0.62 -9.01 26.92
C MET A 336 -0.66 -9.55 26.28
N LYS A 337 -1.24 -10.64 26.82
CA LYS A 337 -2.53 -11.17 26.33
C LYS A 337 -3.66 -10.17 26.56
N GLU A 338 -3.67 -9.51 27.72
CA GLU A 338 -4.63 -8.45 28.03
C GLU A 338 -4.51 -7.26 27.08
N LEU A 339 -3.29 -6.84 26.71
CA LEU A 339 -3.08 -5.77 25.72
C LEU A 339 -3.56 -6.16 24.31
N VAL A 340 -3.39 -7.42 23.88
CA VAL A 340 -3.95 -7.91 22.62
C VAL A 340 -5.48 -7.89 22.64
N TYR A 341 -6.09 -8.28 23.76
CA TYR A 341 -7.54 -8.19 23.95
C TYR A 341 -8.04 -6.74 23.84
N LEU A 342 -7.35 -5.79 24.50
CA LEU A 342 -7.71 -4.37 24.43
C LEU A 342 -7.54 -3.79 23.01
N ARG A 343 -6.61 -4.31 22.21
CA ARG A 343 -6.46 -3.95 20.78
C ARG A 343 -7.63 -4.43 19.93
N GLN A 344 -8.32 -5.49 20.32
CA GLN A 344 -9.45 -6.04 19.54
C GLN A 344 -10.78 -5.32 19.85
N LYS A 345 -10.80 -4.42 20.83
CA LYS A 345 -11.96 -3.63 21.20
C LYS A 345 -12.17 -2.48 20.22
N ASP A 346 -13.42 -2.09 19.94
CA ASP A 346 -13.80 -1.06 18.96
C ASP A 346 -13.40 0.40 19.32
N ASP A 347 -12.50 0.60 20.28
CA ASP A 347 -11.91 1.92 20.60
C ASP A 347 -10.55 2.08 19.93
N ILE A 348 -10.47 3.03 18.99
CA ILE A 348 -9.26 3.33 18.21
C ILE A 348 -8.14 3.86 19.11
N GLU A 349 -8.44 4.70 20.10
CA GLU A 349 -7.40 5.28 20.95
C GLU A 349 -6.80 4.23 21.89
N MET A 350 -7.67 3.40 22.48
CA MET A 350 -7.24 2.26 23.29
C MET A 350 -6.38 1.28 22.47
N SER A 351 -6.79 0.99 21.23
CA SER A 351 -6.05 0.12 20.31
C SER A 351 -4.68 0.67 19.91
N LEU A 352 -4.60 2.00 19.71
CA LEU A 352 -3.33 2.68 19.44
C LEU A 352 -2.39 2.61 20.65
N ALA A 353 -2.91 2.88 21.85
CA ALA A 353 -2.13 2.89 23.07
C ALA A 353 -1.64 1.48 23.44
N SER A 354 -2.50 0.46 23.31
CA SER A 354 -2.14 -0.94 23.56
C SER A 354 -1.06 -1.44 22.59
N THR A 355 -1.21 -1.16 21.30
CA THR A 355 -0.21 -1.56 20.28
C THR A 355 1.13 -0.84 20.47
N CYS A 356 1.11 0.45 20.81
CA CYS A 356 2.33 1.20 21.13
C CYS A 356 3.05 0.62 22.35
N CYS A 357 2.30 0.22 23.39
CA CYS A 357 2.84 -0.42 24.57
C CYS A 357 3.47 -1.78 24.24
N LEU A 358 2.75 -2.66 23.51
CA LEU A 358 3.24 -3.96 23.05
C LEU A 358 4.53 -3.81 22.23
N ASN A 359 4.57 -2.88 21.29
CA ASN A 359 5.76 -2.59 20.49
C ASN A 359 6.95 -2.15 21.35
N GLY A 360 6.71 -1.30 22.36
CA GLY A 360 7.72 -0.90 23.33
C GLY A 360 8.25 -2.09 24.14
N MET A 361 7.36 -2.93 24.65
CA MET A 361 7.70 -4.14 25.42
C MET A 361 8.59 -5.07 24.61
N VAL A 362 8.15 -5.46 23.40
CA VAL A 362 8.89 -6.38 22.52
C VAL A 362 10.27 -5.85 22.16
N LYS A 363 10.40 -4.55 21.89
CA LYS A 363 11.68 -3.90 21.62
C LYS A 363 12.64 -3.90 22.82
N ILE A 364 12.13 -3.68 24.03
CA ILE A 364 12.97 -3.77 25.23
C ILE A 364 13.46 -5.20 25.42
N ILE A 365 12.56 -6.18 25.34
CA ILE A 365 12.85 -7.62 25.52
C ILE A 365 13.96 -8.07 24.57
N THR A 366 13.78 -7.82 23.28
CA THR A 366 14.76 -8.19 22.23
C THR A 366 16.11 -7.50 22.43
N THR A 367 16.11 -6.22 22.83
CA THR A 367 17.36 -5.48 23.06
C THR A 367 18.09 -6.00 24.30
N ILE A 368 17.38 -6.31 25.39
CA ILE A 368 17.96 -6.88 26.60
C ILE A 368 18.59 -8.24 26.30
N ASP A 369 17.88 -9.12 25.59
CA ASP A 369 18.40 -10.43 25.20
C ASP A 369 19.67 -10.30 24.35
N ASN A 370 19.66 -9.42 23.34
CA ASN A 370 20.82 -9.17 22.49
C ASN A 370 22.01 -8.63 23.30
N LEU A 371 21.80 -7.72 24.24
CA LEU A 371 22.84 -7.17 25.11
C LEU A 371 23.42 -8.23 26.05
N ILE A 372 22.57 -9.07 26.66
CA ILE A 372 22.99 -10.17 27.53
C ILE A 372 23.78 -11.22 26.75
N LEU A 373 23.31 -11.61 25.57
CA LEU A 373 24.02 -12.55 24.69
C LEU A 373 25.39 -11.99 24.26
N SER A 374 25.44 -10.72 23.86
CA SER A 374 26.68 -10.05 23.44
C SER A 374 27.70 -9.91 24.59
N ALA A 375 27.22 -9.72 25.82
CA ALA A 375 28.09 -9.71 26.99
C ALA A 375 28.58 -11.11 27.37
N LYS A 376 27.73 -12.13 27.23
CA LYS A 376 28.12 -13.54 27.50
C LYS A 376 29.21 -14.03 26.55
N ALA A 377 29.11 -13.71 25.26
CA ALA A 377 30.09 -14.11 24.27
C ALA A 377 31.50 -13.52 24.53
N GLY A 378 31.56 -12.30 25.11
CA GLY A 378 32.83 -11.66 25.51
C GLY A 378 33.47 -12.23 26.79
N ILE A 379 32.74 -13.00 27.61
CA ILE A 379 33.18 -13.52 28.93
C ILE A 379 33.58 -15.02 28.86
N CYS A 380 33.49 -15.66 27.69
CA CYS A 380 33.79 -17.09 27.51
C CYS A 380 35.29 -17.44 27.70
N SER A 381 35.78 -17.39 28.94
CA SER A 381 37.05 -17.99 29.37
C SER A 381 37.08 -18.43 30.85
N LEU A 382 35.97 -18.49 31.59
CA LEU A 382 35.95 -19.06 32.95
C LEU A 382 34.86 -20.12 33.17
N PRO A 383 35.14 -21.21 33.93
CA PRO A 383 34.14 -22.20 34.30
C PRO A 383 33.11 -21.57 35.26
N ARG A 384 31.82 -21.77 34.97
CA ARG A 384 30.71 -21.25 35.78
C ARG A 384 30.51 -22.07 37.05
N GLN A 385 30.38 -21.37 38.18
CA GLN A 385 29.94 -21.92 39.46
C GLN A 385 28.40 -21.80 39.51
N GLU A 386 27.69 -22.91 39.65
CA GLU A 386 26.22 -22.93 39.75
C GLU A 386 25.75 -22.15 40.99
N GLN A 387 25.31 -20.90 40.78
CA GLN A 387 24.55 -20.16 41.77
C GLN A 387 23.05 -20.40 41.56
N SER A 388 22.30 -20.58 42.65
CA SER A 388 20.85 -20.78 42.62
C SER A 388 20.12 -19.49 42.21
N LEU A 389 19.95 -19.26 40.90
CA LEU A 389 19.19 -18.14 40.37
C LEU A 389 17.69 -18.29 40.66
N SER A 390 16.99 -17.17 40.90
CA SER A 390 15.52 -17.14 40.99
C SER A 390 14.88 -17.60 39.67
N LYS A 391 13.57 -17.93 39.67
CA LYS A 391 12.88 -18.36 38.44
C LYS A 391 13.01 -17.32 37.32
N GLU A 392 12.87 -16.04 37.68
CA GLU A 392 13.01 -14.89 36.78
C GLU A 392 14.45 -14.73 36.30
N GLY A 393 15.43 -14.98 37.17
CA GLY A 393 16.85 -14.96 36.83
C GLY A 393 17.23 -16.04 35.81
N LYS A 394 16.60 -17.22 35.86
CA LYS A 394 16.78 -18.28 34.86
C LYS A 394 16.18 -17.89 33.50
N VAL A 395 14.99 -17.32 33.48
CA VAL A 395 14.36 -16.82 32.23
C VAL A 395 15.20 -15.71 31.60
N LEU A 396 15.70 -14.77 32.40
CA LEU A 396 16.61 -13.73 31.92
C LEU A 396 17.93 -14.30 31.38
N GLU A 397 18.40 -15.40 31.94
CA GLU A 397 19.60 -16.08 31.48
C GLU A 397 19.36 -16.82 30.15
N ASP A 398 18.27 -17.56 30.01
CA ASP A 398 17.95 -18.36 28.82
C ASP A 398 17.43 -17.49 27.64
N GLY A 399 17.11 -16.23 27.92
CA GLY A 399 16.56 -15.25 26.98
C GLY A 399 15.06 -15.06 27.21
N ILE A 400 14.65 -13.82 27.44
CA ILE A 400 13.26 -13.45 27.69
C ILE A 400 12.38 -13.78 26.47
N VAL A 401 12.89 -13.58 25.24
CA VAL A 401 12.19 -13.92 23.99
C VAL A 401 11.84 -15.41 23.96
N ASN A 402 12.79 -16.28 24.30
CA ASN A 402 12.57 -17.73 24.35
C ASN A 402 11.49 -18.10 25.39
N GLY A 403 11.50 -17.40 26.53
CA GLY A 403 10.51 -17.58 27.59
C GLY A 403 9.09 -17.16 27.20
N CYS A 404 8.92 -16.25 26.23
CA CYS A 404 7.60 -15.74 25.81
C CYS A 404 7.21 -16.06 24.35
N LEU A 405 7.84 -17.07 23.73
CA LEU A 405 7.56 -17.44 22.34
C LEU A 405 6.09 -17.77 22.07
N VAL A 406 5.38 -18.37 23.04
CA VAL A 406 3.97 -18.74 22.91
C VAL A 406 3.09 -17.48 22.86
N GLU A 407 3.34 -16.51 23.75
CA GLU A 407 2.65 -15.21 23.74
C GLU A 407 2.99 -14.40 22.48
N LEU A 408 4.27 -14.41 22.06
CA LEU A 408 4.71 -13.79 20.81
C LEU A 408 4.04 -14.41 19.59
N ARG A 409 3.81 -15.73 19.60
CA ARG A 409 3.11 -16.42 18.50
C ARG A 409 1.64 -16.02 18.44
N TYR A 410 0.98 -16.01 19.59
CA TYR A 410 -0.41 -15.53 19.69
C TYR A 410 -0.55 -14.07 19.22
N MET A 411 0.39 -13.20 19.63
CA MET A 411 0.45 -11.82 19.15
C MET A 411 0.65 -11.76 17.63
N LEU A 412 1.58 -12.56 17.09
CA LEU A 412 1.86 -12.60 15.67
C LEU A 412 0.60 -12.94 14.87
N ASP A 413 -0.14 -13.99 15.26
CA ASP A 413 -1.35 -14.41 14.58
C ASP A 413 -2.44 -13.32 14.63
N ALA A 414 -2.63 -12.67 15.79
CA ALA A 414 -3.59 -11.59 15.96
C ALA A 414 -3.26 -10.34 15.11
N PHE A 415 -1.99 -9.96 15.03
CA PHE A 415 -1.55 -8.80 14.23
C PHE A 415 -1.48 -9.13 12.73
N MET A 416 -1.15 -10.36 12.33
CA MET A 416 -1.28 -10.80 10.93
C MET A 416 -2.73 -10.68 10.45
N PHE A 417 -3.71 -11.10 11.26
CA PHE A 417 -5.14 -10.92 10.96
C PHE A 417 -5.53 -9.44 10.86
N SER A 418 -5.09 -8.64 11.83
CA SER A 418 -5.38 -7.20 11.90
C SER A 418 -4.84 -6.42 10.71
N VAL A 419 -3.59 -6.67 10.31
CA VAL A 419 -2.99 -6.03 9.13
C VAL A 419 -3.67 -6.52 7.86
N SER A 420 -3.93 -7.84 7.75
CA SER A 420 -4.57 -8.45 6.59
C SER A 420 -6.03 -8.04 6.40
N SER A 421 -6.71 -7.53 7.43
CA SER A 421 -8.06 -6.94 7.30
C SER A 421 -8.02 -5.41 7.17
N GLY A 422 -7.00 -4.76 7.74
CA GLY A 422 -6.89 -3.30 7.78
C GLY A 422 -6.52 -2.63 6.45
N TRP A 423 -5.77 -3.30 5.57
CA TRP A 423 -5.22 -2.67 4.35
C TRP A 423 -6.29 -2.19 3.36
N HIS A 424 -7.49 -2.79 3.33
CA HIS A 424 -8.59 -2.36 2.46
C HIS A 424 -9.04 -0.92 2.73
N HIS A 425 -9.05 -0.51 3.99
CA HIS A 425 -9.45 0.84 4.40
C HIS A 425 -8.50 1.89 3.82
N ILE A 426 -7.23 1.51 3.61
CA ILE A 426 -6.18 2.41 3.12
C ILE A 426 -6.30 2.69 1.62
N GLN A 427 -6.86 1.75 0.88
CA GLN A 427 -7.05 1.85 -0.57
C GLN A 427 -8.15 2.83 -0.98
N SER A 428 -8.98 3.27 -0.02
CA SER A 428 -9.95 4.35 -0.24
C SER A 428 -9.29 5.72 -0.49
N ILE A 429 -7.98 5.86 -0.22
CA ILE A 429 -7.23 7.07 -0.56
C ILE A 429 -6.80 7.01 -2.01
N GLU A 430 -7.23 8.01 -2.78
CA GLU A 430 -6.71 8.26 -4.13
C GLU A 430 -5.18 8.39 -4.06
N SER A 431 -4.51 7.41 -4.67
CA SER A 431 -3.07 7.40 -4.87
C SER A 431 -2.77 7.67 -6.34
N PHE A 432 -1.66 8.34 -6.62
CA PHE A 432 -1.19 8.46 -7.99
C PHE A 432 -0.80 7.09 -8.53
N GLY A 433 -0.89 6.89 -9.85
CA GLY A 433 -0.43 5.66 -10.50
C GLY A 433 1.02 5.27 -10.17
N ARG A 434 1.88 6.24 -9.80
CA ARG A 434 3.27 6.04 -9.34
C ARG A 434 3.44 5.62 -7.88
N GLY A 435 2.35 5.41 -7.15
CA GLY A 435 2.36 5.43 -5.69
C GLY A 435 2.55 6.86 -5.14
N GLY A 436 2.24 7.02 -3.87
CA GLY A 436 2.14 8.34 -3.24
C GLY A 436 0.70 8.87 -3.20
N PRO A 437 0.32 9.63 -2.16
CA PRO A 437 -1.01 10.20 -2.05
C PRO A 437 -1.21 11.34 -3.05
N VAL A 438 -2.42 11.48 -3.58
CA VAL A 438 -2.83 12.65 -4.37
C VAL A 438 -2.72 13.92 -3.49
N PRO A 439 -2.37 15.12 -4.04
CA PRO A 439 -2.18 16.32 -3.24
C PRO A 439 -3.50 16.69 -2.56
N GLY A 440 -3.47 16.96 -1.26
CA GLY A 440 -4.68 17.19 -0.45
C GLY A 440 -5.29 15.91 0.14
N ALA A 441 -5.27 14.78 -0.59
CA ALA A 441 -5.70 13.48 -0.07
C ALA A 441 -4.80 13.00 1.08
N GLY A 442 -3.50 13.33 1.01
CA GLY A 442 -2.54 13.12 2.10
C GLY A 442 -2.95 13.76 3.44
N ILE A 443 -3.74 14.84 3.42
CA ILE A 443 -4.25 15.56 4.59
C ILE A 443 -5.71 15.16 4.91
N GLY A 444 -6.37 14.44 4.01
CA GLY A 444 -7.75 13.97 4.16
C GLY A 444 -8.81 14.81 3.48
N TRP A 445 -8.43 15.69 2.55
CA TRP A 445 -9.42 16.40 1.73
C TRP A 445 -10.03 15.45 0.70
N GLY A 446 -11.33 15.20 0.81
CA GLY A 446 -12.11 14.42 -0.17
C GLY A 446 -12.13 12.90 0.06
N ALA A 447 -11.35 12.35 1.00
CA ALA A 447 -11.35 10.91 1.30
C ALA A 447 -12.47 10.54 2.30
N PRO A 448 -13.28 9.49 2.05
CA PRO A 448 -14.42 9.13 2.88
C PRO A 448 -14.02 8.66 4.30
N SER A 449 -12.80 8.15 4.47
CA SER A 449 -12.28 7.61 5.74
C SER A 449 -11.23 8.51 6.43
N GLY A 450 -11.10 9.76 5.95
CA GLY A 450 -10.00 10.65 6.33
C GLY A 450 -8.68 10.26 5.65
N GLY A 451 -7.75 11.20 5.55
CA GLY A 451 -6.45 10.96 4.91
C GLY A 451 -5.49 10.21 5.81
N PHE A 452 -4.20 10.20 5.45
CA PHE A 452 -3.12 9.54 6.20
C PHE A 452 -2.98 9.93 7.69
N TRP A 453 -3.67 10.99 8.13
CA TRP A 453 -3.63 11.51 9.49
C TRP A 453 -4.85 11.11 10.32
N SER A 454 -5.80 10.36 9.76
CA SER A 454 -6.92 9.85 10.54
C SER A 454 -6.47 8.71 11.46
N ALA A 455 -7.17 8.56 12.58
CA ALA A 455 -6.79 7.63 13.63
C ALA A 455 -6.80 6.16 13.16
N THR A 456 -7.69 5.80 12.24
CA THR A 456 -7.78 4.47 11.62
C THR A 456 -6.54 4.12 10.80
N PHE A 457 -6.01 5.07 10.02
CA PHE A 457 -4.80 4.87 9.22
C PHE A 457 -3.55 4.81 10.09
N LEU A 458 -3.47 5.68 11.10
CA LEU A 458 -2.38 5.65 12.08
C LEU A 458 -2.33 4.31 12.81
N LEU A 459 -3.49 3.73 13.16
CA LEU A 459 -3.57 2.41 13.78
C LEU A 459 -3.03 1.34 12.84
N ALA A 460 -3.49 1.31 11.59
CA ALA A 460 -3.01 0.34 10.61
C ALA A 460 -1.49 0.45 10.33
N GLN A 461 -0.93 1.66 10.32
CA GLN A 461 0.52 1.89 10.19
C GLN A 461 1.31 1.42 11.42
N ILE A 462 0.76 1.61 12.62
CA ILE A 462 1.40 1.17 13.86
C ILE A 462 1.33 -0.37 13.97
N ASP A 463 0.18 -0.97 13.66
CA ASP A 463 0.01 -2.42 13.55
C ASP A 463 1.02 -3.01 12.55
N ALA A 464 1.18 -2.37 11.40
CA ALA A 464 2.13 -2.79 10.37
C ALA A 464 3.59 -2.76 10.88
N LYS A 465 4.03 -1.66 11.50
CA LYS A 465 5.37 -1.54 12.09
C LYS A 465 5.62 -2.58 13.18
N PHE A 466 4.62 -2.84 14.01
CA PHE A 466 4.74 -3.81 15.07
C PHE A 466 4.85 -5.24 14.51
N LEU A 467 4.02 -5.57 13.52
CA LEU A 467 4.05 -6.87 12.86
C LEU A 467 5.41 -7.17 12.20
N VAL A 468 6.04 -6.20 11.54
CA VAL A 468 7.41 -6.36 11.02
C VAL A 468 8.38 -6.74 12.12
N SER A 469 8.29 -6.08 13.28
CA SER A 469 9.18 -6.36 14.42
C SER A 469 8.96 -7.78 14.96
N LEU A 470 7.71 -8.26 15.00
CA LEU A 470 7.41 -9.64 15.39
C LEU A 470 7.94 -10.66 14.37
N LEU A 471 7.75 -10.42 13.07
CA LEU A 471 8.23 -11.32 12.01
C LEU A 471 9.75 -11.48 12.01
N GLU A 472 10.50 -10.40 12.30
CA GLU A 472 11.97 -10.45 12.44
C GLU A 472 12.43 -11.33 13.61
N ILE A 473 11.69 -11.32 14.72
CA ILE A 473 12.00 -12.17 15.89
C ILE A 473 11.85 -13.65 15.50
N PHE A 474 10.75 -14.00 14.84
CA PHE A 474 10.51 -15.38 14.41
C PHE A 474 11.48 -15.83 13.32
N GLU A 475 11.89 -14.95 12.41
CA GLU A 475 12.93 -15.28 11.43
C GLU A 475 14.27 -15.60 12.11
N ASN A 476 14.68 -14.80 13.10
CA ASN A 476 15.92 -15.05 13.84
C ASN A 476 15.84 -16.31 14.72
N ALA A 477 14.69 -16.60 15.32
CA ALA A 477 14.47 -17.81 16.13
C ALA A 477 14.38 -19.09 15.27
N SER A 478 13.84 -19.00 14.05
CA SER A 478 13.63 -20.14 13.14
C SER A 478 14.91 -20.79 12.60
N LYS A 479 16.09 -20.22 12.87
CA LYS A 479 17.39 -20.86 12.59
C LYS A 479 17.55 -22.21 13.32
N GLY A 480 16.71 -22.51 14.32
CA GLY A 480 16.53 -23.83 14.91
C GLY A 480 15.20 -24.48 14.53
N VAL A 481 15.21 -25.39 13.56
CA VAL A 481 14.27 -26.51 13.34
C VAL A 481 12.79 -26.23 13.73
N VAL A 482 12.09 -25.43 12.94
CA VAL A 482 10.62 -25.53 12.87
C VAL A 482 10.26 -25.71 11.40
N THR A 483 9.72 -26.88 11.06
CA THR A 483 9.06 -27.13 9.78
C THR A 483 7.87 -26.17 9.72
N GLU A 484 8.03 -25.02 9.07
CA GLU A 484 6.97 -24.03 8.97
C GLU A 484 5.75 -24.67 8.29
N GLU A 485 4.59 -24.64 8.96
CA GLU A 485 3.32 -25.05 8.36
C GLU A 485 3.04 -24.18 7.13
N THR A 486 2.66 -24.80 6.01
CA THR A 486 2.38 -24.09 4.74
C THR A 486 1.35 -22.97 4.92
N THR A 487 0.34 -23.18 5.77
CA THR A 487 -0.68 -22.17 6.13
C THR A 487 -0.08 -20.91 6.73
N PHE A 488 0.93 -21.05 7.59
CA PHE A 488 1.60 -19.92 8.24
C PHE A 488 2.39 -19.07 7.24
N ILE A 489 3.08 -19.72 6.28
CA ILE A 489 3.80 -19.02 5.22
C ILE A 489 2.84 -18.24 4.31
N ILE A 490 1.67 -18.80 3.99
CA ILE A 490 0.64 -18.10 3.19
C ILE A 490 0.18 -16.83 3.91
N GLN A 491 -0.13 -16.93 5.21
CA GLN A 491 -0.51 -15.77 6.03
C GLN A 491 0.62 -14.73 6.09
N ARG A 492 1.87 -15.16 6.21
CA ARG A 492 3.05 -14.28 6.21
C ARG A 492 3.21 -13.53 4.89
N VAL A 493 2.98 -14.18 3.74
CA VAL A 493 3.03 -13.53 2.42
C VAL A 493 1.90 -12.51 2.26
N ASN A 494 0.65 -12.88 2.58
CA ASN A 494 -0.49 -11.95 2.52
C ASN A 494 -0.29 -10.74 3.46
N ALA A 495 0.19 -10.99 4.68
CA ALA A 495 0.53 -9.92 5.61
C ALA A 495 1.67 -9.05 5.06
N GLY A 496 2.72 -9.65 4.49
CA GLY A 496 3.84 -8.93 3.84
C GLY A 496 3.38 -8.02 2.70
N LEU A 497 2.47 -8.49 1.86
CA LEU A 497 1.84 -7.68 0.81
C LEU A 497 0.97 -6.57 1.41
N GLY A 498 0.18 -6.87 2.45
CA GLY A 498 -0.63 -5.89 3.18
C GLY A 498 0.23 -4.78 3.82
N LEU A 499 1.36 -5.13 4.43
CA LEU A 499 2.34 -4.21 5.01
C LEU A 499 2.89 -3.22 3.97
N CYS A 500 3.21 -3.71 2.77
CA CYS A 500 3.66 -2.87 1.66
C CYS A 500 2.62 -1.84 1.22
N LEU A 501 1.32 -2.17 1.35
CA LEU A 501 0.20 -1.29 1.00
C LEU A 501 -0.17 -0.31 2.11
N THR A 502 0.05 -0.68 3.38
CA THR A 502 -0.27 0.19 4.53
C THR A 502 0.83 1.21 4.85
N ALA A 503 2.05 0.96 4.36
CA ALA A 503 3.21 1.79 4.67
C ALA A 503 3.04 3.26 4.26
N GLY A 504 3.24 4.15 5.22
CA GLY A 504 3.18 5.58 5.02
C GLY A 504 4.41 6.15 4.31
N PRO A 505 4.38 7.44 3.92
CA PRO A 505 5.44 8.02 3.11
C PRO A 505 6.83 8.11 3.76
N ARG A 506 6.89 8.02 5.10
CA ARG A 506 8.12 8.02 5.90
C ARG A 506 8.58 6.61 6.29
N GLU A 507 7.89 5.57 5.84
CA GLU A 507 8.04 4.19 6.33
C GLU A 507 8.79 3.31 5.34
N LYS A 508 9.70 3.90 4.56
CA LYS A 508 10.55 3.17 3.60
C LYS A 508 11.22 1.94 4.21
N VAL A 509 11.73 2.04 5.43
CA VAL A 509 12.39 0.93 6.14
C VAL A 509 11.43 -0.23 6.42
N VAL A 510 10.15 0.06 6.67
CA VAL A 510 9.12 -0.98 6.89
C VAL A 510 8.90 -1.77 5.60
N VAL A 511 8.83 -1.08 4.46
CA VAL A 511 8.69 -1.71 3.14
C VAL A 511 9.95 -2.50 2.77
N GLU A 512 11.16 -1.98 3.06
CA GLU A 512 12.41 -2.71 2.83
C GLU A 512 12.42 -4.05 3.56
N LYS A 513 12.06 -4.04 4.84
CA LYS A 513 11.94 -5.25 5.66
C LYS A 513 10.83 -6.19 5.17
N ALA A 514 9.68 -5.65 4.76
CA ALA A 514 8.60 -6.45 4.18
C ALA A 514 9.04 -7.14 2.88
N LEU A 515 9.81 -6.47 2.01
CA LEU A 515 10.38 -7.07 0.80
C LEU A 515 11.40 -8.16 1.14
N ASP A 516 12.25 -7.96 2.15
CA ASP A 516 13.19 -8.99 2.61
C ASP A 516 12.46 -10.25 3.09
N LEU A 517 11.33 -10.08 3.80
CA LEU A 517 10.46 -11.17 4.23
C LEU A 517 9.79 -11.89 3.05
N LEU A 518 9.27 -11.15 2.06
CA LEU A 518 8.60 -11.71 0.88
C LEU A 518 9.55 -12.50 -0.03
N PHE A 519 10.81 -12.07 -0.13
CA PHE A 519 11.82 -12.71 -0.98
C PHE A 519 12.77 -13.62 -0.20
N HIS A 520 12.44 -13.98 1.04
CA HIS A 520 13.19 -14.96 1.80
C HIS A 520 13.17 -16.32 1.10
N VAL A 521 14.29 -17.07 1.16
CA VAL A 521 14.46 -18.33 0.42
C VAL A 521 13.40 -19.38 0.79
N SER A 522 12.99 -19.44 2.07
CA SER A 522 11.91 -20.34 2.49
C SER A 522 10.58 -19.99 1.82
N VAL A 523 10.26 -18.69 1.69
CA VAL A 523 9.03 -18.24 1.02
C VAL A 523 9.08 -18.61 -0.46
N LEU A 524 10.20 -18.36 -1.15
CA LEU A 524 10.35 -18.72 -2.56
C LEU A 524 10.23 -20.23 -2.80
N LYS A 525 10.78 -21.08 -1.93
CA LYS A 525 10.62 -22.55 -1.98
C LYS A 525 9.14 -22.96 -1.83
N ASN A 526 8.38 -22.27 -0.98
CA ASN A 526 6.95 -22.54 -0.82
C ASN A 526 6.12 -22.05 -2.02
N LEU A 527 6.46 -20.89 -2.59
CA LEU A 527 5.84 -20.43 -3.83
C LEU A 527 6.10 -21.44 -4.95
N ASP A 528 7.31 -22.00 -5.05
CA ASP A 528 7.62 -23.05 -6.01
C ASP A 528 6.74 -24.30 -5.79
N LEU A 529 6.55 -24.73 -4.54
CA LEU A 529 5.64 -25.83 -4.20
C LEU A 529 4.19 -25.53 -4.62
N CYS A 530 3.71 -24.31 -4.38
CA CYS A 530 2.38 -23.85 -4.80
C CYS A 530 2.24 -23.88 -6.33
N ILE A 531 3.27 -23.44 -7.08
CA ILE A 531 3.29 -23.51 -8.55
C ILE A 531 3.21 -24.96 -9.00
N HIS A 532 4.03 -25.85 -8.42
CA HIS A 532 4.02 -27.28 -8.77
C HIS A 532 2.63 -27.90 -8.53
N ASN A 533 2.01 -27.64 -7.38
CA ASN A 533 0.67 -28.13 -7.07
C ASN A 533 -0.39 -27.55 -8.03
N PHE A 534 -0.28 -26.26 -8.35
CA PHE A 534 -1.19 -25.57 -9.27
C PHE A 534 -1.12 -26.17 -10.68
N LEU A 535 0.10 -26.35 -11.19
CA LEU A 535 0.34 -26.95 -12.51
C LEU A 535 -0.06 -28.42 -12.54
N PHE A 536 0.21 -29.18 -11.46
CA PHE A 536 -0.17 -30.59 -11.35
C PHE A 536 -1.69 -30.77 -11.42
N ASN A 537 -2.44 -30.02 -10.62
CA ASN A 537 -3.90 -30.11 -10.56
C ASN A 537 -4.58 -29.74 -11.89
N ARG A 538 -4.01 -28.81 -12.66
CA ARG A 538 -4.61 -28.34 -13.92
C ARG A 538 -4.16 -29.10 -15.16
N ARG A 539 -2.88 -29.47 -15.23
CA ARG A 539 -2.28 -30.03 -16.45
C ARG A 539 -1.92 -31.51 -16.34
N GLY A 540 -2.08 -32.12 -15.17
CA GLY A 540 -1.92 -33.57 -14.98
C GLY A 540 -0.50 -34.10 -15.29
N ARG A 541 0.51 -33.23 -15.37
CA ARG A 541 1.91 -33.59 -15.59
C ARG A 541 2.75 -33.15 -14.40
N THR A 542 3.56 -34.06 -13.86
CA THR A 542 4.68 -33.71 -12.99
C THR A 542 5.78 -33.12 -13.86
N PHE A 543 6.06 -31.82 -13.70
CA PHE A 543 7.18 -31.19 -14.39
C PHE A 543 8.48 -31.48 -13.62
N GLY A 544 9.56 -31.76 -14.35
CA GLY A 544 10.82 -32.27 -13.78
C GLY A 544 11.86 -31.21 -13.47
N TRP A 545 11.48 -29.97 -13.16
CA TRP A 545 12.44 -28.91 -12.88
C TRP A 545 12.54 -28.68 -11.38
N GLN A 546 13.74 -28.87 -10.85
CA GLN A 546 14.07 -28.56 -9.47
C GLN A 546 14.90 -27.29 -9.48
N HIS A 547 14.47 -26.29 -8.72
CA HIS A 547 15.28 -25.12 -8.45
C HIS A 547 16.34 -25.47 -7.41
N GLU A 548 17.59 -25.15 -7.72
CA GLU A 548 18.67 -25.26 -6.73
C GLU A 548 18.64 -24.05 -5.79
N GLU A 549 19.36 -24.14 -4.66
CA GLU A 549 19.42 -23.03 -3.69
C GLU A 549 20.02 -21.75 -4.30
N GLU A 550 20.93 -21.90 -5.27
CA GLU A 550 21.51 -20.78 -6.02
C GLU A 550 20.47 -20.04 -6.88
N ASP A 551 19.51 -20.76 -7.47
CA ASP A 551 18.43 -20.17 -8.27
C ASP A 551 17.55 -19.28 -7.40
N TYR A 552 17.20 -19.73 -6.20
CA TYR A 552 16.42 -18.94 -5.24
C TYR A 552 17.17 -17.69 -4.76
N MET A 553 18.49 -17.79 -4.58
CA MET A 553 19.33 -16.65 -4.23
C MET A 553 19.45 -15.65 -5.38
N HIS A 554 19.42 -16.11 -6.63
CA HIS A 554 19.34 -15.25 -7.80
C HIS A 554 17.99 -14.54 -7.90
N LEU A 555 16.87 -15.27 -7.79
CA LEU A 555 15.51 -14.71 -7.75
C LEU A 555 15.37 -13.62 -6.69
N ARG A 556 15.84 -13.89 -5.46
CA ARG A 556 15.84 -12.93 -4.35
C ARG A 556 16.58 -11.65 -4.71
N ARG A 557 17.80 -11.75 -5.25
CA ARG A 557 18.64 -10.59 -5.59
C ARG A 557 17.99 -9.73 -6.68
N MET A 558 17.49 -10.36 -7.74
CA MET A 558 16.87 -9.68 -8.88
C MET A 558 15.60 -8.94 -8.46
N LEU A 559 14.68 -9.63 -7.78
CA LEU A 559 13.42 -9.03 -7.33
C LEU A 559 13.66 -7.91 -6.30
N SER A 560 14.48 -8.17 -5.28
CA SER A 560 14.77 -7.16 -4.25
C SER A 560 15.38 -5.89 -4.84
N SER A 561 16.31 -6.04 -5.79
CA SER A 561 16.92 -4.90 -6.49
C SER A 561 15.89 -4.11 -7.30
N HIS A 562 15.03 -4.81 -8.04
CA HIS A 562 13.95 -4.19 -8.82
C HIS A 562 12.98 -3.38 -7.93
N PHE A 563 12.43 -3.99 -6.88
CA PHE A 563 11.46 -3.29 -6.02
C PHE A 563 12.09 -2.10 -5.28
N ARG A 564 13.33 -2.23 -4.80
CA ARG A 564 14.04 -1.11 -4.15
C ARG A 564 14.33 0.03 -5.12
N SER A 565 14.83 -0.28 -6.30
CA SER A 565 15.15 0.73 -7.32
C SER A 565 13.89 1.39 -7.89
N ARG A 566 12.82 0.63 -8.15
CA ARG A 566 11.58 1.15 -8.73
C ARG A 566 10.75 1.93 -7.71
N TRP A 567 10.50 1.38 -6.54
CA TRP A 567 9.49 1.90 -5.60
C TRP A 567 10.06 2.66 -4.42
N LEU A 568 11.32 2.44 -4.05
CA LEU A 568 11.92 3.03 -2.84
C LEU A 568 13.02 4.06 -3.12
N SER A 569 13.39 4.25 -4.39
CA SER A 569 14.29 5.34 -4.80
C SER A 569 13.56 6.68 -4.78
N VAL A 570 14.29 7.75 -4.42
CA VAL A 570 13.76 9.12 -4.48
C VAL A 570 13.40 9.45 -5.93
N LYS A 571 12.28 10.16 -6.15
CA LYS A 571 11.91 10.63 -7.50
C LYS A 571 13.01 11.58 -8.01
N VAL A 572 13.83 11.13 -8.95
CA VAL A 572 14.82 11.96 -9.64
C VAL A 572 14.19 12.50 -10.92
N LYS A 573 14.15 13.82 -11.07
CA LYS A 573 13.70 14.47 -12.30
C LYS A 573 14.77 14.29 -13.38
N SER A 574 14.45 13.68 -14.51
CA SER A 574 15.30 13.74 -15.70
C SER A 574 15.31 15.20 -16.20
N LYS A 575 16.50 15.81 -16.27
CA LYS A 575 16.66 17.17 -16.80
C LYS A 575 16.40 17.11 -18.30
N SER A 576 15.42 17.88 -18.79
CA SER A 576 15.40 18.25 -20.20
C SER A 576 16.68 19.04 -20.50
N VAL A 577 17.40 18.65 -21.54
CA VAL A 577 18.62 19.34 -21.98
C VAL A 577 18.22 20.74 -22.43
N ASP A 578 18.64 21.76 -21.68
CA ASP A 578 18.52 23.17 -22.05
C ASP A 578 19.32 23.42 -23.34
N GLY A 579 18.62 23.39 -24.48
CA GLY A 579 19.14 23.83 -25.76
C GLY A 579 19.12 25.35 -25.85
N SER A 580 20.18 26.01 -25.39
CA SER A 580 20.45 27.41 -25.71
C SER A 580 20.95 27.50 -27.16
N SER A 581 20.08 27.88 -28.10
CA SER A 581 20.43 28.70 -29.28
C SER A 581 19.19 29.00 -30.16
N SER A 582 18.98 30.29 -30.34
CA SER A 582 18.35 31.05 -31.43
C SER A 582 17.52 30.33 -32.52
N SER A 583 16.29 30.86 -32.68
CA SER A 583 15.56 31.15 -33.92
C SER A 583 15.58 30.13 -35.06
N GLY A 584 14.42 29.54 -35.34
CA GLY A 584 14.14 28.84 -36.58
C GLY A 584 12.95 27.90 -36.40
N ILE A 585 11.94 28.07 -37.24
CA ILE A 585 10.66 27.35 -37.29
C ILE A 585 10.83 25.87 -36.89
N LYS A 586 10.29 25.49 -35.72
CA LYS A 586 10.23 24.11 -35.26
C LYS A 586 8.88 23.51 -35.64
N THR A 587 8.84 22.72 -36.70
CA THR A 587 7.99 21.52 -36.70
C THR A 587 8.37 20.72 -35.47
N SER A 588 7.42 20.51 -34.57
CA SER A 588 7.60 19.60 -33.43
C SER A 588 8.12 18.27 -33.96
N PRO A 589 9.27 17.75 -33.49
CA PRO A 589 9.53 16.33 -33.63
C PRO A 589 8.43 15.65 -32.81
N LYS A 590 7.70 14.71 -33.40
CA LYS A 590 6.81 13.81 -32.67
C LYS A 590 7.62 13.21 -31.52
N VAL A 591 7.45 13.75 -30.32
CA VAL A 591 7.86 13.07 -29.07
C VAL A 591 7.12 11.75 -29.11
N GLY A 592 7.86 10.64 -29.07
CA GLY A 592 7.31 9.30 -29.12
C GLY A 592 6.24 9.17 -28.04
N ALA A 593 5.00 9.03 -28.48
CA ALA A 593 3.84 8.82 -27.64
C ALA A 593 3.90 7.38 -27.11
N CYS A 594 4.77 7.11 -26.15
CA CYS A 594 4.84 5.80 -25.52
C CYS A 594 4.30 5.94 -24.10
N LEU A 595 3.27 5.15 -23.80
CA LEU A 595 2.65 5.13 -22.48
C LEU A 595 3.57 4.40 -21.52
N GLU A 596 4.24 5.15 -20.64
CA GLU A 596 4.73 4.54 -19.41
C GLU A 596 3.51 3.96 -18.68
N THR A 597 3.46 2.64 -18.64
CA THR A 597 2.38 1.82 -18.05
C THR A 597 2.16 2.10 -16.57
N ILE A 598 3.13 2.77 -15.94
CA ILE A 598 3.07 3.43 -14.64
C ILE A 598 3.50 4.88 -14.87
N TYR A 599 2.54 5.72 -15.25
CA TYR A 599 2.68 7.08 -15.74
C TYR A 599 3.71 7.95 -14.98
N GLU A 600 4.90 8.23 -15.55
CA GLU A 600 5.89 9.16 -14.98
C GLU A 600 5.76 10.61 -15.42
N ASP A 601 4.56 11.15 -15.65
CA ASP A 601 4.35 12.59 -15.89
C ASP A 601 5.33 13.54 -15.19
N SER A 602 6.15 14.14 -16.02
CA SER A 602 7.21 15.03 -15.67
C SER A 602 6.66 16.45 -15.71
N ASP A 603 6.02 16.92 -14.63
CA ASP A 603 5.79 18.36 -14.48
C ASP A 603 5.58 18.82 -13.02
N MET A 604 6.69 19.16 -12.38
CA MET A 604 6.78 20.31 -11.46
C MET A 604 8.07 21.07 -11.79
N SER A 605 7.94 22.30 -12.26
CA SER A 605 9.06 23.18 -12.58
C SER A 605 9.64 23.85 -11.33
N SER A 606 10.98 23.84 -11.26
CA SER A 606 11.86 24.75 -10.51
C SER A 606 11.50 25.08 -9.05
N MET A 607 11.95 24.24 -8.12
CA MET A 607 12.56 24.73 -6.86
C MET A 607 13.69 23.77 -6.46
N THR A 608 14.78 23.77 -7.21
CA THR A 608 16.04 23.14 -6.78
C THR A 608 16.73 24.06 -5.78
N SER A 609 16.30 24.01 -4.53
CA SER A 609 17.05 24.46 -3.36
C SER A 609 17.19 23.24 -2.43
N PRO A 610 18.42 22.78 -2.12
CA PRO A 610 18.65 21.68 -1.17
C PRO A 610 18.24 22.03 0.28
N CYS A 611 17.77 23.25 0.54
CA CYS A 611 17.55 23.79 1.87
C CYS A 611 16.06 24.02 2.23
N CYS A 612 15.12 23.58 1.37
CA CYS A 612 13.70 23.80 1.61
C CYS A 612 12.98 22.49 2.00
N ASN A 613 13.07 22.11 3.28
CA ASN A 613 12.30 21.03 3.91
C ASN A 613 10.82 21.41 4.13
N SER A 614 10.14 21.91 3.10
CA SER A 614 8.69 22.07 3.16
C SER A 614 8.05 20.68 3.12
N LEU A 615 7.17 20.38 4.08
CA LEU A 615 6.37 19.14 4.09
C LEU A 615 5.71 18.90 2.72
N MET A 616 5.32 19.96 2.02
CA MET A 616 4.73 19.89 0.68
C MET A 616 5.70 19.31 -0.38
N ILE A 617 6.99 19.67 -0.30
CA ILE A 617 8.04 19.15 -1.19
C ILE A 617 8.39 17.72 -0.82
N GLU A 618 8.47 17.40 0.48
CA GLU A 618 8.70 16.04 0.98
C GLU A 618 7.62 15.08 0.46
N TRP A 619 6.35 15.50 0.47
CA TRP A 619 5.21 14.68 0.05
C TRP A 619 5.04 14.55 -1.47
N ALA A 620 5.31 15.61 -2.24
CA ALA A 620 5.20 15.55 -3.70
C ALA A 620 6.20 14.55 -4.33
N HIS A 621 7.36 14.35 -3.69
CA HIS A 621 8.43 13.50 -4.19
C HIS A 621 8.41 12.07 -3.63
N GLN A 622 7.44 11.72 -2.78
CA GLN A 622 7.31 10.38 -2.21
C GLN A 622 6.64 9.40 -3.18
N LYS A 623 7.14 8.15 -3.20
CA LYS A 623 6.60 7.00 -3.96
C LYS A 623 5.68 6.10 -3.12
N LEU A 624 5.63 6.34 -1.80
CA LEU A 624 4.79 5.61 -0.85
C LEU A 624 3.55 6.45 -0.49
N PRO A 625 2.35 5.84 -0.33
CA PRO A 625 2.05 4.40 -0.32
C PRO A 625 2.19 3.74 -1.70
N LEU A 626 2.37 2.42 -1.72
CA LEU A 626 2.42 1.65 -2.97
C LEU A 626 1.01 1.41 -3.54
N PRO A 627 0.85 1.38 -4.88
CA PRO A 627 -0.41 0.99 -5.49
C PRO A 627 -0.65 -0.51 -5.35
N VAL A 628 -1.92 -0.95 -5.38
CA VAL A 628 -2.31 -2.37 -5.19
C VAL A 628 -1.64 -3.31 -6.20
N HIS A 629 -1.41 -2.82 -7.42
CA HIS A 629 -0.78 -3.56 -8.50
C HIS A 629 0.76 -3.60 -8.43
N PHE A 630 1.41 -3.08 -7.38
CA PHE A 630 2.88 -2.96 -7.32
C PHE A 630 3.61 -4.29 -7.55
N TYR A 631 3.03 -5.41 -7.10
CA TYR A 631 3.64 -6.74 -7.23
C TYR A 631 3.76 -7.20 -8.70
N LEU A 632 2.97 -6.63 -9.62
CA LEU A 632 3.06 -6.86 -11.07
C LEU A 632 4.22 -6.09 -11.73
N SER A 633 4.85 -5.15 -11.03
CA SER A 633 5.88 -4.29 -11.60
C SER A 633 7.07 -5.00 -12.25
N PRO A 634 7.55 -6.19 -11.80
CA PRO A 634 8.65 -6.88 -12.48
C PRO A 634 8.31 -7.29 -13.92
N ILE A 635 7.04 -7.55 -14.22
CA ILE A 635 6.59 -7.98 -15.56
C ILE A 635 5.97 -6.84 -16.38
N SER A 636 5.76 -5.66 -15.80
CA SER A 636 5.15 -4.50 -16.47
C SER A 636 6.11 -3.33 -16.77
N THR A 637 7.41 -3.48 -16.48
CA THR A 637 8.42 -2.39 -16.59
C THR A 637 9.53 -2.66 -17.61
N ILE A 638 9.36 -3.69 -18.43
CA ILE A 638 10.35 -4.14 -19.40
C ILE A 638 10.20 -3.24 -20.63
N PHE A 639 10.99 -2.16 -20.72
CA PHE A 639 10.95 -1.30 -21.90
C PHE A 639 12.36 -0.95 -22.40
N HIS A 640 12.59 -1.17 -23.69
CA HIS A 640 13.77 -0.69 -24.39
C HIS A 640 13.45 0.62 -25.11
N SER A 641 14.17 1.69 -24.79
CA SER A 641 14.19 2.89 -25.64
C SER A 641 15.01 2.64 -26.92
N LYS A 642 14.56 1.73 -27.79
CA LYS A 642 15.14 1.56 -29.13
C LYS A 642 14.74 2.75 -30.03
N ARG A 643 15.22 3.97 -29.74
CA ARG A 643 15.29 5.11 -30.67
C ARG A 643 16.02 6.37 -30.17
N ALA A 644 16.78 6.32 -29.07
CA ALA A 644 17.68 7.43 -28.71
C ALA A 644 19.11 7.10 -29.17
N GLY A 645 19.62 7.84 -30.15
CA GLY A 645 20.98 7.70 -30.64
C GLY A 645 22.02 7.82 -29.51
N THR A 646 22.94 6.86 -29.49
CA THR A 646 24.30 6.90 -28.91
C THR A 646 24.65 8.14 -28.07
N LYS A 647 24.44 8.05 -26.75
CA LYS A 647 25.29 8.77 -25.80
C LYS A 647 25.64 7.86 -24.61
N LYS A 648 26.92 7.50 -24.54
CA LYS A 648 27.57 6.90 -23.37
C LYS A 648 27.79 7.99 -22.32
N VAL A 649 27.05 7.97 -21.21
CA VAL A 649 27.50 8.46 -19.88
C VAL A 649 26.69 7.71 -18.80
N ASP A 650 27.38 6.87 -18.03
CA ASP A 650 27.02 6.31 -16.70
C ASP A 650 25.58 5.85 -16.41
N ASP A 651 25.06 4.88 -17.18
CA ASP A 651 23.82 4.18 -16.85
C ASP A 651 24.05 2.66 -16.79
N VAL A 652 24.42 2.17 -15.60
CA VAL A 652 24.54 0.72 -15.32
C VAL A 652 23.14 0.08 -15.13
N LEU A 653 22.07 0.88 -15.06
CA LEU A 653 20.73 0.43 -14.68
C LEU A 653 19.78 0.11 -15.85
N HIS A 654 20.22 0.26 -17.09
CA HIS A 654 19.41 0.04 -18.29
C HIS A 654 20.03 -0.98 -19.26
N ASP A 655 20.67 -2.03 -18.74
CA ASP A 655 21.05 -3.18 -19.57
C ASP A 655 19.78 -3.94 -20.00
N PRO A 656 19.49 -4.06 -21.31
CA PRO A 656 18.42 -4.88 -21.84
C PRO A 656 18.33 -6.28 -21.22
N SER A 657 19.49 -6.91 -21.01
CA SER A 657 19.58 -8.26 -20.46
C SER A 657 19.13 -8.32 -19.00
N TYR A 658 19.34 -7.24 -18.24
CA TYR A 658 18.94 -7.17 -16.84
C TYR A 658 17.42 -7.11 -16.70
N LEU A 659 16.74 -6.28 -17.50
CA LEU A 659 15.27 -6.14 -17.46
C LEU A 659 14.54 -7.42 -17.86
N ILE A 660 15.07 -8.14 -18.85
CA ILE A 660 14.54 -9.45 -19.27
C ILE A 660 14.70 -10.48 -18.14
N GLU A 661 15.84 -10.46 -17.45
CA GLU A 661 16.05 -11.36 -16.32
C GLU A 661 15.13 -11.03 -15.13
N VAL A 662 14.90 -9.73 -14.85
CA VAL A 662 13.87 -9.29 -13.88
C VAL A 662 12.49 -9.80 -14.27
N ALA A 663 12.12 -9.72 -15.55
CA ALA A 663 10.84 -10.22 -16.05
C ALA A 663 10.66 -11.72 -15.80
N LYS A 664 11.70 -12.52 -16.09
CA LYS A 664 11.69 -13.98 -15.87
C LYS A 664 11.52 -14.30 -14.38
N CYS A 665 12.26 -13.63 -13.51
CA CYS A 665 12.10 -13.74 -12.06
C CYS A 665 10.71 -13.29 -11.60
N GLY A 666 10.18 -12.25 -12.25
CA GLY A 666 8.86 -11.68 -12.04
C GLY A 666 7.73 -12.64 -12.37
N LEU A 667 7.81 -13.36 -13.49
CA LEU A 667 6.83 -14.37 -13.89
C LEU A 667 6.73 -15.49 -12.84
N PHE A 668 7.85 -15.97 -12.32
CA PHE A 668 7.89 -16.93 -11.22
C PHE A 668 7.16 -16.38 -9.99
N PHE A 669 7.51 -15.16 -9.56
CA PHE A 669 6.94 -14.55 -8.37
C PHE A 669 5.42 -14.32 -8.51
N VAL A 670 4.98 -13.74 -9.63
CA VAL A 670 3.55 -13.46 -9.89
C VAL A 670 2.74 -14.75 -9.94
N LEU A 671 3.18 -15.78 -10.68
CA LEU A 671 2.49 -17.06 -10.70
C LEU A 671 2.47 -17.72 -9.32
N GLY A 672 3.56 -17.61 -8.55
CA GLY A 672 3.65 -18.15 -7.21
C GLY A 672 2.62 -17.56 -6.26
N VAL A 673 2.53 -16.24 -6.19
CA VAL A 673 1.58 -15.56 -5.30
C VAL A 673 0.13 -15.76 -5.78
N GLU A 674 -0.13 -15.76 -7.08
CA GLU A 674 -1.44 -16.07 -7.64
C GLU A 674 -1.87 -17.52 -7.35
N ALA A 675 -0.99 -18.50 -7.59
CA ALA A 675 -1.24 -19.90 -7.24
C ALA A 675 -1.52 -20.07 -5.75
N MET A 676 -0.73 -19.40 -4.90
CA MET A 676 -0.90 -19.41 -3.44
C MET A 676 -2.28 -18.88 -3.03
N SER A 677 -2.77 -17.79 -3.63
CA SER A 677 -4.10 -17.23 -3.32
C SER A 677 -5.25 -18.21 -3.60
N ILE A 678 -5.11 -19.07 -4.61
CA ILE A 678 -6.14 -20.06 -4.99
C ILE A 678 -6.26 -21.20 -3.98
N PHE A 679 -5.16 -21.56 -3.31
CA PHE A 679 -5.14 -22.63 -2.31
C PHE A 679 -5.60 -22.16 -0.93
N HIS A 680 -5.87 -20.87 -0.75
CA HIS A 680 -6.30 -20.34 0.54
C HIS A 680 -7.80 -20.57 0.75
N GLY A 681 -8.16 -21.12 1.91
CA GLY A 681 -9.54 -21.26 2.35
C GLY A 681 -9.71 -20.66 3.73
N THR A 682 -9.86 -19.34 3.84
CA THR A 682 -10.29 -18.64 5.07
C THR A 682 -10.80 -17.22 4.78
N ASP A 683 -11.54 -16.65 5.73
CA ASP A 683 -12.44 -15.47 5.69
C ASP A 683 -11.84 -14.10 5.29
N ILE A 684 -10.54 -14.00 4.95
CA ILE A 684 -9.89 -12.71 4.61
C ILE A 684 -9.39 -12.75 3.15
N PRO A 685 -9.82 -11.81 2.29
CA PRO A 685 -9.39 -11.77 0.89
C PRO A 685 -7.91 -11.38 0.78
N SER A 686 -7.20 -11.98 -0.19
CA SER A 686 -5.78 -11.66 -0.42
C SER A 686 -5.63 -10.30 -1.13
N PRO A 687 -4.55 -9.54 -0.87
CA PRO A 687 -4.18 -8.36 -1.66
C PRO A 687 -4.14 -8.60 -3.18
N VAL A 688 -3.86 -9.83 -3.59
CA VAL A 688 -3.76 -10.21 -5.01
C VAL A 688 -5.12 -10.34 -5.70
N GLU A 689 -6.17 -10.70 -4.96
CA GLU A 689 -7.53 -10.84 -5.50
C GLU A 689 -8.18 -9.49 -5.81
N GLN A 690 -7.74 -8.42 -5.13
CA GLN A 690 -8.28 -7.08 -5.34
C GLN A 690 -7.72 -6.35 -6.56
N VAL A 691 -6.60 -6.82 -7.11
CA VAL A 691 -6.08 -6.25 -8.35
C VAL A 691 -7.01 -6.62 -9.50
N SER A 692 -7.55 -5.59 -10.16
CA SER A 692 -8.42 -5.75 -11.34
C SER A 692 -7.79 -6.66 -12.37
N LEU A 693 -8.61 -7.43 -13.07
CA LEU A 693 -8.15 -8.27 -14.16
C LEU A 693 -7.54 -7.44 -15.31
N THR A 694 -7.97 -6.19 -15.50
CA THR A 694 -7.38 -5.25 -16.47
C THR A 694 -5.88 -5.06 -16.25
N TRP A 695 -5.46 -4.74 -15.02
CA TRP A 695 -4.05 -4.58 -14.65
C TRP A 695 -3.25 -5.87 -14.84
N LYS A 696 -3.81 -7.02 -14.44
CA LYS A 696 -3.18 -8.33 -14.61
C LYS A 696 -2.93 -8.65 -16.09
N LEU A 697 -3.94 -8.48 -16.94
CA LEU A 697 -3.84 -8.72 -18.37
C LEU A 697 -2.93 -7.71 -19.08
N HIS A 698 -3.00 -6.43 -18.69
CA HIS A 698 -2.10 -5.40 -19.21
C HIS A 698 -0.64 -5.74 -18.90
N SER A 699 -0.33 -6.17 -17.67
CA SER A 699 1.03 -6.53 -17.27
C SER A 699 1.63 -7.65 -18.13
N LEU A 700 0.81 -8.64 -18.54
CA LEU A 700 1.25 -9.67 -19.49
C LEU A 700 1.53 -9.09 -20.89
N SER A 701 0.67 -8.19 -21.39
CA SER A 701 0.87 -7.54 -22.69
C SER A 701 2.19 -6.77 -22.79
N VAL A 702 2.65 -6.15 -21.70
CA VAL A 702 3.91 -5.38 -21.70
C VAL A 702 5.12 -6.25 -22.05
N ASN A 703 5.13 -7.52 -21.62
CA ASN A 703 6.26 -8.43 -21.88
C ASN A 703 6.55 -8.60 -23.38
N PHE A 704 5.53 -8.47 -24.23
CA PHE A 704 5.67 -8.61 -25.67
C PHE A 704 6.22 -7.38 -26.38
N LEU A 705 6.35 -6.22 -25.70
CA LEU A 705 6.96 -5.03 -26.30
C LEU A 705 8.48 -5.17 -26.51
N VAL A 706 9.14 -6.01 -25.70
CA VAL A 706 10.58 -6.28 -25.81
C VAL A 706 10.90 -7.40 -26.81
N GLY A 707 9.89 -8.18 -27.19
CA GLY A 707 9.99 -9.28 -28.14
C GLY A 707 9.74 -10.65 -27.48
N MET A 708 10.13 -11.72 -28.18
CA MET A 708 9.90 -13.10 -27.74
C MET A 708 10.99 -13.66 -26.80
N GLU A 709 12.02 -12.86 -26.48
CA GLU A 709 13.20 -13.27 -25.69
C GLU A 709 12.86 -13.82 -24.30
N ILE A 710 11.77 -13.33 -23.69
CA ILE A 710 11.26 -13.84 -22.40
C ILE A 710 10.71 -15.27 -22.55
N LEU A 711 10.14 -15.60 -23.71
CA LEU A 711 9.50 -16.89 -23.99
C LEU A 711 10.45 -17.92 -24.64
N GLU A 712 11.71 -17.56 -24.91
CA GLU A 712 12.71 -18.49 -25.46
C GLU A 712 13.07 -19.61 -24.49
N GLN A 713 13.06 -19.31 -23.18
CA GLN A 713 13.25 -20.34 -22.17
C GLN A 713 11.94 -21.10 -21.97
N ASP A 714 12.00 -22.44 -22.07
CA ASP A 714 10.87 -23.33 -21.82
C ASP A 714 10.18 -23.01 -20.48
N ARG A 715 10.96 -22.59 -19.47
CA ARG A 715 10.43 -22.25 -18.15
C ARG A 715 9.49 -21.08 -18.14
N SER A 716 10.00 -19.93 -18.56
CA SER A 716 9.23 -18.71 -18.66
C SER A 716 8.03 -18.89 -19.58
N ARG A 717 8.16 -19.68 -20.65
CA ARG A 717 7.04 -20.00 -21.55
C ARG A 717 5.91 -20.75 -20.85
N VAL A 718 6.21 -21.80 -20.09
CA VAL A 718 5.20 -22.57 -19.33
C VAL A 718 4.56 -21.71 -18.24
N THR A 719 5.35 -20.93 -17.50
CA THR A 719 4.86 -20.00 -16.46
C THR A 719 3.92 -18.96 -17.06
N PHE A 720 4.29 -18.39 -18.21
CA PHE A 720 3.47 -17.40 -18.90
C PHE A 720 2.14 -18.01 -19.37
N GLU A 721 2.18 -19.18 -20.00
CA GLU A 721 0.97 -19.88 -20.46
C GLU A 721 0.04 -20.24 -19.28
N ALA A 722 0.61 -20.65 -18.14
CA ALA A 722 -0.16 -20.93 -16.93
C ALA A 722 -0.84 -19.68 -16.35
N LEU A 723 -0.19 -18.51 -16.40
CA LEU A 723 -0.80 -17.23 -16.05
C LEU A 723 -1.93 -16.86 -17.02
N GLN A 724 -1.75 -17.11 -18.33
CA GLN A 724 -2.82 -16.88 -19.32
C GLN A 724 -4.05 -17.73 -19.02
N ASP A 725 -3.86 -19.03 -18.75
CA ASP A 725 -4.95 -19.95 -18.41
C ASP A 725 -5.67 -19.53 -17.11
N LEU A 726 -4.90 -19.11 -16.10
CA LEU A 726 -5.47 -18.64 -14.83
C LEU A 726 -6.34 -17.40 -15.02
N TYR A 727 -5.81 -16.38 -15.69
CA TYR A 727 -6.54 -15.12 -15.92
C TYR A 727 -7.72 -15.31 -16.86
N GLY A 728 -7.63 -16.25 -17.80
CA GLY A 728 -8.74 -16.72 -18.62
C GLY A 728 -9.90 -17.28 -17.81
N GLU A 729 -9.62 -18.16 -16.85
CA GLU A 729 -10.67 -18.69 -15.98
C GLU A 729 -11.26 -17.66 -15.02
N LEU A 730 -10.45 -16.72 -14.51
CA LEU A 730 -10.95 -15.61 -13.72
C LEU A 730 -11.88 -14.72 -14.56
N LEU A 731 -11.54 -14.50 -15.84
CA LEU A 731 -12.38 -13.78 -16.80
C LEU A 731 -13.74 -14.50 -16.99
N ASP A 732 -13.72 -15.82 -17.18
CA ASP A 732 -14.92 -16.63 -17.34
C ASP A 732 -15.77 -16.67 -16.06
N LYS A 733 -15.16 -16.75 -14.87
CA LYS A 733 -15.86 -16.66 -13.59
C LYS A 733 -16.53 -15.30 -13.39
N ALA A 734 -15.84 -14.21 -13.69
CA ALA A 734 -16.38 -12.86 -13.60
C ALA A 734 -17.59 -12.66 -14.54
N ARG A 735 -17.49 -13.20 -15.76
CA ARG A 735 -18.59 -13.26 -16.73
C ARG A 735 -19.80 -14.00 -16.18
N LEU A 736 -19.60 -15.21 -15.65
CA LEU A 736 -20.69 -16.02 -15.09
C LEU A 736 -21.36 -15.34 -13.90
N ASN A 737 -20.60 -14.65 -13.04
CA ASN A 737 -21.15 -13.93 -11.90
C ASN A 737 -22.03 -12.75 -12.33
N GLN A 738 -21.59 -11.95 -13.30
CA GLN A 738 -22.40 -10.86 -13.85
C GLN A 738 -23.66 -11.39 -14.55
N SER A 739 -23.59 -12.52 -15.26
CA SER A 739 -24.77 -13.12 -15.90
C SER A 739 -25.88 -13.49 -14.90
N LYS A 740 -25.53 -13.74 -13.63
CA LYS A 740 -26.50 -13.98 -12.54
C LYS A 740 -27.09 -12.69 -11.97
N GLU A 741 -26.33 -11.59 -11.95
CA GLU A 741 -26.76 -10.28 -11.42
C GLU A 741 -27.59 -9.45 -12.44
N VAL A 742 -27.38 -9.66 -13.75
CA VAL A 742 -28.01 -8.90 -14.85
C VAL A 742 -29.53 -9.12 -15.00
N ILE A 743 -30.17 -9.88 -14.10
CA ILE A 743 -31.64 -9.92 -13.98
C ILE A 743 -32.20 -8.53 -13.53
N SER A 744 -31.36 -7.58 -13.12
CA SER A 744 -31.72 -6.18 -12.78
C SER A 744 -31.22 -5.12 -13.79
N ASN A 745 -31.79 -5.12 -14.98
CA ASN A 745 -32.29 -3.93 -15.68
C ASN A 745 -31.40 -2.68 -15.96
N ASP A 746 -30.08 -2.80 -16.26
CA ASP A 746 -29.37 -1.69 -16.95
C ASP A 746 -28.27 -2.16 -17.91
N LYS A 747 -28.41 -1.83 -19.21
CA LYS A 747 -27.51 -2.23 -20.33
C LYS A 747 -26.10 -1.62 -20.28
N LYS A 748 -25.75 -0.82 -19.27
CA LYS A 748 -24.51 -0.04 -19.20
C LYS A 748 -23.32 -0.75 -18.55
N HIS A 749 -23.49 -1.96 -18.02
CA HIS A 749 -22.45 -2.65 -17.23
C HIS A 749 -21.81 -3.89 -17.90
N LEU A 750 -21.98 -4.09 -19.21
CA LEU A 750 -21.39 -5.24 -19.92
C LEU A 750 -19.86 -5.18 -20.04
N GLU A 751 -19.24 -4.00 -20.01
CA GLU A 751 -17.80 -3.83 -20.20
C GLU A 751 -17.12 -3.57 -18.84
N PHE A 752 -16.38 -4.56 -18.33
CA PHE A 752 -15.63 -4.43 -17.07
C PHE A 752 -14.11 -4.47 -17.26
N LEU A 753 -13.59 -4.85 -18.44
CA LEU A 753 -12.17 -4.73 -18.76
C LEU A 753 -11.90 -3.32 -19.28
N ARG A 754 -11.42 -2.47 -18.39
CA ARG A 754 -11.41 -1.01 -18.49
C ARG A 754 -10.01 -0.45 -18.77
N PHE A 755 -9.41 -0.80 -19.90
CA PHE A 755 -8.03 -0.39 -20.21
C PHE A 755 -7.86 1.12 -20.37
N GLN A 756 -8.84 1.80 -20.99
CA GLN A 756 -8.81 3.24 -21.21
C GLN A 756 -8.97 4.04 -19.90
N THR A 757 -9.80 3.52 -18.98
CA THR A 757 -10.13 4.21 -17.73
C THR A 757 -9.26 3.80 -16.55
N GLU A 758 -8.81 2.55 -16.46
CA GLU A 758 -7.96 2.06 -15.35
C GLU A 758 -6.45 2.15 -15.63
N ILE A 759 -6.02 2.07 -16.90
CA ILE A 759 -4.60 2.16 -17.27
C ILE A 759 -4.26 3.56 -17.79
N HIS A 760 -4.81 3.95 -18.96
CA HIS A 760 -4.51 5.25 -19.56
C HIS A 760 -5.49 5.64 -20.68
N GLU A 761 -5.88 6.91 -20.77
CA GLU A 761 -6.86 7.40 -21.76
C GLU A 761 -6.44 7.14 -23.22
N SER A 762 -5.14 7.19 -23.50
CA SER A 762 -4.54 6.96 -24.83
C SER A 762 -4.11 5.51 -25.10
N TYR A 763 -4.69 4.52 -24.40
CA TYR A 763 -4.30 3.10 -24.48
C TYR A 763 -4.24 2.52 -25.91
N SER A 764 -4.99 3.10 -26.86
CA SER A 764 -4.93 2.74 -28.28
C SER A 764 -3.52 2.83 -28.87
N THR A 765 -2.68 3.77 -28.41
CA THR A 765 -1.30 3.94 -28.89
C THR A 765 -0.41 2.77 -28.46
N PHE A 766 -0.54 2.31 -27.22
CA PHE A 766 0.13 1.11 -26.74
C PHE A 766 -0.29 -0.13 -27.55
N LEU A 767 -1.57 -0.22 -27.88
CA LEU A 767 -2.09 -1.32 -28.69
C LEU A 767 -1.52 -1.31 -30.12
N GLU A 768 -1.33 -0.14 -30.71
CA GLU A 768 -0.64 0.00 -32.01
C GLU A 768 0.79 -0.53 -31.94
N GLU A 769 1.56 -0.15 -30.93
CA GLU A 769 2.92 -0.65 -30.71
C GLU A 769 2.95 -2.17 -30.49
N LEU A 770 2.02 -2.70 -29.71
CA LEU A 770 1.90 -4.14 -29.44
C LEU A 770 1.61 -4.93 -30.72
N VAL A 771 0.68 -4.46 -31.56
CA VAL A 771 0.35 -5.12 -32.83
C VAL A 771 1.47 -4.98 -33.85
N GLU A 772 2.21 -3.86 -33.84
CA GLU A 772 3.43 -3.72 -34.65
C GLU A 772 4.46 -4.79 -34.25
N GLN A 773 4.73 -4.97 -32.96
CA GLN A 773 5.60 -6.06 -32.48
C GLN A 773 5.04 -7.44 -32.84
N PHE A 774 3.74 -7.67 -32.69
CA PHE A 774 3.10 -8.92 -33.09
C PHE A 774 3.34 -9.23 -34.57
N SER A 775 3.19 -8.24 -35.45
CA SER A 775 3.46 -8.40 -36.87
C SER A 775 4.92 -8.68 -37.20
N ALA A 776 5.85 -8.15 -36.40
CA ALA A 776 7.28 -8.26 -36.64
C ALA A 776 7.89 -9.57 -36.15
N VAL A 777 7.49 -10.05 -34.95
CA VAL A 777 8.21 -11.14 -34.26
C VAL A 777 7.36 -12.34 -33.84
N SER A 778 6.04 -12.31 -33.99
CA SER A 778 5.20 -13.41 -33.49
C SER A 778 5.36 -14.70 -34.29
N TYR A 779 5.52 -14.62 -35.61
CA TYR A 779 5.52 -15.78 -36.52
C TYR A 779 4.31 -16.74 -36.33
N GLY A 780 3.18 -16.26 -35.78
CA GLY A 780 2.01 -17.08 -35.48
C GLY A 780 2.11 -17.86 -34.16
N ASP A 781 2.98 -17.43 -33.24
CA ASP A 781 3.06 -17.99 -31.90
C ASP A 781 1.73 -17.86 -31.15
N VAL A 782 1.25 -18.99 -30.61
CA VAL A 782 -0.07 -19.08 -29.98
C VAL A 782 -0.15 -18.25 -28.70
N ILE A 783 0.92 -18.14 -27.90
CA ILE A 783 0.90 -17.42 -26.61
C ILE A 783 0.81 -15.91 -26.86
N PHE A 784 1.56 -15.40 -27.83
CA PHE A 784 1.44 -14.00 -28.25
C PHE A 784 0.08 -13.75 -28.92
N GLY A 785 -0.34 -14.64 -29.81
CA GLY A 785 -1.64 -14.55 -30.48
C GLY A 785 -2.82 -14.52 -29.50
N ARG A 786 -2.76 -15.31 -28.42
CA ARG A 786 -3.71 -15.28 -27.30
C ARG A 786 -3.78 -13.88 -26.69
N GLN A 787 -2.63 -13.27 -26.38
CA GLN A 787 -2.57 -11.96 -25.73
C GLN A 787 -3.18 -10.85 -26.60
N VAL A 788 -2.95 -10.92 -27.90
CA VAL A 788 -3.51 -9.95 -28.85
C VAL A 788 -5.01 -10.19 -29.06
N SER A 789 -5.44 -11.46 -29.14
CA SER A 789 -6.86 -11.79 -29.31
C SER A 789 -7.73 -11.33 -28.15
N LEU A 790 -7.18 -11.24 -26.93
CA LEU A 790 -7.86 -10.73 -25.75
C LEU A 790 -8.55 -9.38 -25.99
N TYR A 791 -7.93 -8.47 -26.74
CA TYR A 791 -8.49 -7.15 -27.02
C TYR A 791 -9.71 -7.17 -27.94
N LEU A 792 -10.08 -8.34 -28.48
CA LEU A 792 -11.31 -8.56 -29.26
C LEU A 792 -12.44 -9.17 -28.41
N HIS A 793 -12.19 -9.51 -27.15
CA HIS A 793 -13.16 -10.12 -26.23
C HIS A 793 -14.33 -9.16 -25.93
N ARG A 794 -15.56 -9.67 -25.79
CA ARG A 794 -16.79 -8.84 -25.69
C ARG A 794 -16.86 -7.90 -24.50
N TYR A 795 -16.13 -8.22 -23.43
CA TYR A 795 -16.13 -7.47 -22.16
C TYR A 795 -15.06 -6.35 -22.10
N VAL A 796 -14.29 -6.16 -23.18
CA VAL A 796 -13.35 -5.05 -23.35
C VAL A 796 -14.08 -3.81 -23.86
N GLU A 797 -13.66 -2.63 -23.40
CA GLU A 797 -14.19 -1.34 -23.86
C GLU A 797 -14.29 -1.26 -25.40
N THR A 798 -15.45 -0.87 -25.91
CA THR A 798 -15.73 -0.84 -27.35
C THR A 798 -14.74 0.01 -28.16
N SER A 799 -14.24 1.12 -27.60
CA SER A 799 -13.20 1.95 -28.23
C SER A 799 -11.90 1.17 -28.48
N ILE A 800 -11.49 0.35 -27.51
CA ILE A 800 -10.29 -0.48 -27.57
C ILE A 800 -10.49 -1.65 -28.52
N ARG A 801 -11.66 -2.30 -28.52
CA ARG A 801 -11.97 -3.40 -29.46
C ARG A 801 -11.92 -2.93 -30.92
N LEU A 802 -12.50 -1.76 -31.20
CA LEU A 802 -12.46 -1.14 -32.52
C LEU A 802 -11.03 -0.78 -32.94
N ALA A 803 -10.25 -0.19 -32.02
CA ALA A 803 -8.83 0.11 -32.27
C ALA A 803 -8.04 -1.16 -32.56
N ALA A 804 -8.20 -2.22 -31.75
CA ALA A 804 -7.57 -3.52 -31.95
C ALA A 804 -7.84 -4.07 -33.35
N TRP A 805 -9.12 -4.12 -33.74
CA TRP A 805 -9.53 -4.65 -35.03
C TRP A 805 -8.92 -3.86 -36.19
N ASN A 806 -8.99 -2.53 -36.13
CA ASN A 806 -8.45 -1.68 -37.18
C ASN A 806 -6.94 -1.82 -37.31
N THR A 807 -6.21 -1.83 -36.20
CA THR A 807 -4.75 -1.98 -36.20
C THR A 807 -4.34 -3.35 -36.75
N LEU A 808 -5.01 -4.44 -36.34
CA LEU A 808 -4.75 -5.79 -36.84
C LEU A 808 -5.06 -5.94 -38.34
N SER A 809 -6.17 -5.36 -38.78
CA SER A 809 -6.57 -5.36 -40.19
C SER A 809 -5.59 -4.55 -41.05
N ASN A 810 -5.20 -3.36 -40.60
CA ASN A 810 -4.23 -2.50 -41.28
C ASN A 810 -2.84 -3.15 -41.37
N ALA A 811 -2.40 -3.84 -40.31
CA ALA A 811 -1.15 -4.60 -40.28
C ALA A 811 -1.22 -5.93 -41.07
N ARG A 812 -2.42 -6.35 -41.53
CA ARG A 812 -2.67 -7.60 -42.28
C ARG A 812 -2.28 -8.87 -41.52
N VAL A 813 -2.48 -8.88 -40.21
CA VAL A 813 -2.09 -9.99 -39.31
C VAL A 813 -3.26 -10.75 -38.70
N LEU A 814 -4.50 -10.51 -39.17
CA LEU A 814 -5.70 -11.26 -38.73
C LEU A 814 -5.54 -12.78 -38.92
N GLU A 815 -4.72 -13.22 -39.88
CA GLU A 815 -4.42 -14.63 -40.14
C GLU A 815 -3.48 -15.29 -39.12
N LEU A 816 -2.78 -14.50 -38.29
CA LEU A 816 -1.83 -14.99 -37.29
C LEU A 816 -2.46 -15.23 -35.91
N LEU A 817 -3.70 -14.78 -35.71
CA LEU A 817 -4.42 -15.00 -34.46
C LEU A 817 -4.79 -16.48 -34.29
N PRO A 818 -4.83 -16.99 -33.05
CA PRO A 818 -5.11 -18.39 -32.79
C PRO A 818 -6.56 -18.77 -33.13
N PRO A 819 -6.85 -20.06 -33.31
CA PRO A 819 -8.22 -20.56 -33.31
C PRO A 819 -8.97 -20.24 -32.02
N LEU A 820 -10.30 -20.18 -32.08
CA LEU A 820 -11.14 -19.78 -30.96
C LEU A 820 -10.95 -20.70 -29.72
N GLU A 821 -10.72 -21.99 -29.94
CA GLU A 821 -10.51 -22.98 -28.87
C GLU A 821 -9.19 -22.79 -28.13
N LYS A 822 -8.25 -22.03 -28.72
CA LYS A 822 -6.95 -21.73 -28.15
C LYS A 822 -6.86 -20.30 -27.62
N CYS A 823 -7.96 -19.55 -27.55
CA CYS A 823 -7.98 -18.19 -27.00
C CYS A 823 -7.95 -18.20 -25.44
N PHE A 824 -7.78 -17.02 -24.84
CA PHE A 824 -7.62 -16.83 -23.39
C PHE A 824 -8.76 -17.38 -22.53
N SER A 825 -10.00 -17.20 -22.97
CA SER A 825 -11.24 -17.54 -22.24
C SER A 825 -12.13 -18.39 -23.13
N GLY A 826 -13.18 -18.98 -22.54
CA GLY A 826 -14.16 -19.77 -23.27
C GLY A 826 -14.72 -19.02 -24.49
N ALA A 827 -15.05 -19.77 -25.54
CA ALA A 827 -15.58 -19.25 -26.80
C ALA A 827 -16.72 -18.23 -26.62
N GLU A 828 -17.58 -18.46 -25.62
CA GLU A 828 -18.70 -17.58 -25.28
C GLU A 828 -18.27 -16.14 -24.97
N GLY A 829 -17.10 -15.91 -24.38
CA GLY A 829 -16.63 -14.56 -24.06
C GLY A 829 -16.29 -13.70 -25.30
N TYR A 830 -16.06 -14.34 -26.44
CA TYR A 830 -15.79 -13.69 -27.73
C TYR A 830 -17.04 -13.56 -28.60
N LEU A 831 -17.97 -14.51 -28.46
CA LEU A 831 -19.16 -14.62 -29.30
C LEU A 831 -20.38 -13.95 -28.67
N GLU A 832 -20.54 -14.00 -27.35
CA GLU A 832 -21.72 -13.53 -26.63
C GLU A 832 -21.41 -12.35 -25.68
N PRO A 833 -22.27 -11.31 -25.62
CA PRO A 833 -23.42 -11.09 -26.50
C PRO A 833 -22.98 -10.69 -27.92
N ALA A 834 -23.84 -10.92 -28.91
CA ALA A 834 -23.61 -10.50 -30.29
C ALA A 834 -23.30 -8.99 -30.41
N GLU A 835 -22.37 -8.64 -31.30
CA GLU A 835 -21.96 -7.25 -31.55
C GLU A 835 -23.11 -6.41 -32.12
N ASP A 836 -23.32 -5.25 -31.52
CA ASP A 836 -24.34 -4.31 -31.93
C ASP A 836 -23.78 -2.90 -32.24
N ASN A 837 -22.48 -2.69 -32.07
CA ASN A 837 -21.81 -1.44 -32.39
C ASN A 837 -21.63 -1.27 -33.91
N GLU A 838 -22.14 -0.16 -34.46
CA GLU A 838 -22.09 0.12 -35.89
C GLU A 838 -20.66 0.16 -36.45
N ALA A 839 -19.73 0.84 -35.77
CA ALA A 839 -18.37 1.02 -36.26
C ALA A 839 -17.60 -0.31 -36.34
N ILE A 840 -17.81 -1.22 -35.39
CA ILE A 840 -17.17 -2.55 -35.41
C ILE A 840 -17.75 -3.42 -36.52
N LEU A 841 -19.08 -3.45 -36.68
CA LEU A 841 -19.75 -4.23 -37.75
C LEU A 841 -19.35 -3.74 -39.16
N GLU A 842 -19.18 -2.43 -39.32
CA GLU A 842 -18.62 -1.85 -40.55
C GLU A 842 -17.17 -2.27 -40.76
N ALA A 843 -16.34 -2.23 -39.71
CA ALA A 843 -14.94 -2.64 -39.80
C ALA A 843 -14.80 -4.15 -40.13
N TYR A 844 -15.69 -5.00 -39.62
CA TYR A 844 -15.78 -6.42 -39.98
C TYR A 844 -16.12 -6.60 -41.47
N THR A 845 -17.14 -5.90 -41.94
CA THR A 845 -17.56 -5.94 -43.35
C THR A 845 -16.47 -5.39 -44.27
N LYS A 846 -15.76 -4.34 -43.85
CA LYS A 846 -14.62 -3.79 -44.59
C LYS A 846 -13.49 -4.81 -44.72
N SER A 847 -13.10 -5.47 -43.63
CA SER A 847 -12.08 -6.53 -43.66
C SER A 847 -12.49 -7.68 -44.59
N TRP A 848 -13.77 -8.07 -44.59
CA TRP A 848 -14.32 -9.09 -45.50
C TRP A 848 -14.17 -8.72 -46.97
N VAL A 849 -14.64 -7.54 -47.37
CA VAL A 849 -14.62 -7.10 -48.78
C VAL A 849 -13.19 -6.82 -49.27
N SER A 850 -12.24 -6.59 -48.37
CA SER A 850 -10.84 -6.26 -48.67
C SER A 850 -9.90 -7.47 -48.81
N ASP A 851 -10.41 -8.70 -48.80
CA ASP A 851 -9.64 -9.97 -48.84
C ASP A 851 -8.74 -10.20 -47.62
N ALA A 852 -8.89 -9.38 -46.57
CA ALA A 852 -8.09 -9.48 -45.34
C ALA A 852 -8.45 -10.72 -44.50
N LEU A 853 -9.63 -11.32 -44.74
CA LEU A 853 -10.13 -12.48 -44.01
C LEU A 853 -9.89 -13.82 -44.72
N ASP A 854 -9.51 -13.83 -46.00
CA ASP A 854 -9.38 -15.06 -46.80
C ASP A 854 -8.38 -16.04 -46.17
N ARG A 855 -7.20 -15.52 -45.80
CA ARG A 855 -6.18 -16.32 -45.13
C ARG A 855 -6.56 -16.69 -43.70
N ALA A 856 -7.28 -15.80 -43.02
CA ALA A 856 -7.81 -16.09 -41.68
C ALA A 856 -8.83 -17.23 -41.71
N ALA A 857 -9.66 -17.30 -42.76
CA ALA A 857 -10.62 -18.39 -42.98
C ALA A 857 -9.91 -19.74 -43.22
N ILE A 858 -8.87 -19.75 -44.05
CA ILE A 858 -8.08 -20.96 -44.33
C ILE A 858 -7.38 -21.48 -43.07
N ARG A 859 -6.87 -20.59 -42.22
CA ARG A 859 -6.13 -20.94 -40.99
C ARG A 859 -7.02 -21.18 -39.77
N GLY A 860 -8.34 -20.99 -39.90
CA GLY A 860 -9.26 -21.11 -38.77
C GLY A 860 -9.00 -20.08 -37.66
N SER A 861 -8.56 -18.88 -38.03
CA SER A 861 -8.28 -17.80 -37.06
C SER A 861 -9.56 -17.30 -36.40
N VAL A 862 -9.47 -16.95 -35.11
CA VAL A 862 -10.57 -16.34 -34.35
C VAL A 862 -11.16 -15.11 -35.02
N ALA A 863 -10.37 -14.34 -35.80
CA ALA A 863 -10.87 -13.18 -36.54
C ALA A 863 -11.98 -13.54 -37.53
N TYR A 864 -11.83 -14.66 -38.25
CA TYR A 864 -12.85 -15.12 -39.19
C TYR A 864 -14.11 -15.60 -38.44
N THR A 865 -13.92 -16.39 -37.37
CA THR A 865 -15.04 -16.89 -36.54
C THR A 865 -15.85 -15.76 -35.92
N LEU A 866 -15.18 -14.72 -35.40
CA LEU A 866 -15.81 -13.52 -34.86
C LEU A 866 -16.67 -12.82 -35.91
N VAL A 867 -16.13 -12.59 -37.11
CA VAL A 867 -16.85 -11.88 -38.18
C VAL A 867 -18.06 -12.68 -38.64
N VAL A 868 -17.90 -13.98 -38.87
CA VAL A 868 -19.00 -14.87 -39.26
C VAL A 868 -20.09 -14.87 -38.20
N HIS A 869 -19.73 -15.01 -36.92
CA HIS A 869 -20.69 -15.00 -35.83
C HIS A 869 -21.43 -13.68 -35.71
N HIS A 870 -20.71 -12.57 -35.55
CA HIS A 870 -21.30 -11.27 -35.26
C HIS A 870 -22.10 -10.73 -36.44
N LEU A 871 -21.61 -10.88 -37.69
CA LEU A 871 -22.38 -10.46 -38.87
C LEU A 871 -23.60 -11.36 -39.11
N SER A 872 -23.48 -12.68 -38.96
CA SER A 872 -24.65 -13.58 -39.07
C SER A 872 -25.69 -13.23 -38.01
N SER A 873 -25.26 -13.04 -36.75
CA SER A 873 -26.15 -12.68 -35.66
C SER A 873 -26.85 -11.34 -35.93
N PHE A 874 -26.11 -10.30 -36.31
CA PHE A 874 -26.66 -8.97 -36.60
C PHE A 874 -27.58 -8.94 -37.83
N ILE A 875 -27.25 -9.66 -38.90
CA ILE A 875 -28.03 -9.66 -40.14
C ILE A 875 -29.31 -10.49 -39.99
N PHE A 876 -29.23 -11.68 -39.40
CA PHE A 876 -30.32 -12.66 -39.45
C PHE A 876 -31.18 -12.76 -38.19
N HIS A 877 -30.73 -12.25 -37.04
CA HIS A 877 -31.59 -12.20 -35.83
C HIS A 877 -32.40 -10.90 -35.79
N ALA A 878 -33.36 -10.82 -34.85
CA ALA A 878 -34.29 -9.69 -34.72
C ALA A 878 -33.55 -8.36 -34.49
N CYS A 879 -33.30 -7.63 -35.58
CA CYS A 879 -32.64 -6.33 -35.57
C CYS A 879 -33.67 -5.25 -35.18
N PRO A 880 -33.40 -4.41 -34.17
CA PRO A 880 -34.31 -3.33 -33.80
C PRO A 880 -34.47 -2.33 -34.96
N THR A 881 -35.64 -1.69 -35.05
CA THR A 881 -36.08 -0.93 -36.23
C THR A 881 -35.13 0.23 -36.60
N ASP A 882 -34.41 0.76 -35.62
CA ASP A 882 -33.40 1.81 -35.74
C ASP A 882 -32.13 1.36 -36.49
N LYS A 883 -31.79 0.06 -36.48
CA LYS A 883 -30.57 -0.49 -37.10
C LYS A 883 -30.80 -1.19 -38.45
N LEU A 884 -32.02 -1.12 -38.99
CA LEU A 884 -32.38 -1.76 -40.27
C LEU A 884 -31.60 -1.22 -41.48
N LEU A 885 -31.35 0.10 -41.53
CA LEU A 885 -30.58 0.71 -42.62
C LEU A 885 -29.14 0.21 -42.65
N LEU A 886 -28.51 0.09 -41.48
CA LEU A 886 -27.18 -0.48 -41.33
C LEU A 886 -27.17 -1.95 -41.79
N ARG A 887 -28.10 -2.77 -41.28
CA ARG A 887 -28.27 -4.17 -41.69
C ARG A 887 -28.34 -4.34 -43.21
N ASN A 888 -29.20 -3.57 -43.86
CA ASN A 888 -29.38 -3.63 -45.32
C ASN A 888 -28.13 -3.16 -46.06
N ARG A 889 -27.43 -2.14 -45.56
CA ARG A 889 -26.14 -1.67 -46.14
C ARG A 889 -25.05 -2.75 -46.06
N LEU A 890 -24.89 -3.40 -44.91
CA LEU A 890 -23.88 -4.46 -44.72
C LEU A 890 -24.21 -5.68 -45.59
N ALA A 891 -25.46 -6.15 -45.58
CA ALA A 891 -25.90 -7.28 -46.40
C ALA A 891 -25.68 -7.05 -47.90
N ARG A 892 -26.01 -5.85 -48.42
CA ARG A 892 -25.73 -5.49 -49.81
C ARG A 892 -24.23 -5.48 -50.13
N SER A 893 -23.39 -5.08 -49.19
CA SER A 893 -21.94 -5.05 -49.38
C SER A 893 -21.37 -6.48 -49.51
N LEU A 894 -21.83 -7.40 -48.66
CA LEU A 894 -21.46 -8.82 -48.74
C LEU A 894 -21.95 -9.48 -50.04
N LEU A 895 -23.18 -9.18 -50.48
CA LEU A 895 -23.71 -9.69 -51.75
C LEU A 895 -22.93 -9.18 -52.97
N ARG A 896 -22.50 -7.91 -52.96
CA ARG A 896 -21.66 -7.34 -54.03
C ARG A 896 -20.30 -8.01 -54.10
N ASP A 897 -19.71 -8.30 -52.96
CA ASP A 897 -18.42 -8.99 -52.88
C ASP A 897 -18.51 -10.44 -53.40
N TYR A 898 -19.54 -11.20 -52.99
CA TYR A 898 -19.82 -12.52 -53.56
C TYR A 898 -20.06 -12.50 -55.08
N ALA A 899 -20.79 -11.49 -55.58
CA ALA A 899 -21.01 -11.33 -57.02
C ALA A 899 -19.70 -11.09 -57.79
N GLY A 900 -18.73 -10.41 -57.17
CA GLY A 900 -17.44 -10.09 -57.78
C GLY A 900 -16.38 -11.17 -57.63
N LYS A 901 -16.45 -12.03 -56.60
CA LYS A 901 -15.40 -12.98 -56.21
C LYS A 901 -15.99 -14.37 -55.93
N GLN A 902 -15.87 -15.29 -56.89
CA GLN A 902 -16.34 -16.67 -56.73
C GLN A 902 -15.67 -17.42 -55.56
N GLN A 903 -14.43 -17.08 -55.22
CA GLN A 903 -13.72 -17.65 -54.07
C GLN A 903 -14.39 -17.36 -52.72
N HIS A 904 -15.28 -16.36 -52.63
CA HIS A 904 -16.01 -16.02 -51.40
C HIS A 904 -17.36 -16.73 -51.29
N GLU A 905 -17.71 -17.61 -52.25
CA GLU A 905 -18.90 -18.45 -52.19
C GLU A 905 -18.93 -19.27 -50.89
N GLY A 906 -17.84 -19.97 -50.57
CA GLY A 906 -17.73 -20.77 -49.35
C GLY A 906 -17.83 -19.94 -48.07
N MET A 907 -17.27 -18.72 -48.05
CA MET A 907 -17.35 -17.83 -46.88
C MET A 907 -18.79 -17.31 -46.67
N LEU A 908 -19.49 -16.91 -47.74
CA LEU A 908 -20.87 -16.44 -47.64
C LEU A 908 -21.83 -17.59 -47.26
N LEU A 909 -21.60 -18.81 -47.77
CA LEU A 909 -22.34 -19.99 -47.34
C LEU A 909 -22.13 -20.28 -45.85
N ASN A 910 -20.89 -20.21 -45.36
CA ASN A 910 -20.60 -20.36 -43.93
C ASN A 910 -21.35 -19.33 -43.07
N LEU A 911 -21.42 -18.08 -43.51
CA LEU A 911 -22.18 -17.03 -42.83
C LEU A 911 -23.70 -17.32 -42.77
N ILE A 912 -24.27 -17.87 -43.84
CA ILE A 912 -25.70 -18.24 -43.87
C ILE A 912 -25.98 -19.48 -43.03
N HIS A 913 -25.08 -20.46 -43.02
CA HIS A 913 -25.22 -21.69 -42.24
C HIS A 913 -24.83 -21.52 -40.76
N HIS A 914 -24.24 -20.40 -40.37
CA HIS A 914 -23.79 -20.17 -39.00
C HIS A 914 -24.96 -20.14 -37.99
N ASN A 915 -24.77 -20.75 -36.81
CA ASN A 915 -25.82 -21.02 -35.80
C ASN A 915 -26.98 -21.90 -36.29
N LYS A 916 -26.71 -22.86 -37.19
CA LYS A 916 -27.68 -23.88 -37.57
C LYS A 916 -28.13 -24.69 -36.34
N PRO A 917 -29.45 -24.81 -36.05
CA PRO A 917 -29.92 -25.58 -34.91
C PRO A 917 -29.55 -27.07 -35.06
N PRO A 918 -29.10 -27.75 -33.98
CA PRO A 918 -28.76 -29.17 -34.04
C PRO A 918 -30.01 -30.02 -34.30
N PRO A 919 -29.88 -31.16 -35.01
CA PRO A 919 -31.01 -32.01 -35.37
C PRO A 919 -31.74 -32.62 -34.15
N SER A 920 -31.14 -32.61 -32.97
CA SER A 920 -31.69 -33.20 -31.74
C SER A 920 -32.71 -32.32 -30.99
N VAL A 921 -32.76 -31.01 -31.23
CA VAL A 921 -33.77 -30.10 -30.61
C VAL A 921 -35.10 -30.14 -31.40
N MET A 922 -35.12 -30.80 -32.56
CA MET A 922 -36.32 -31.00 -33.39
C MET A 922 -37.03 -32.35 -33.16
N GLY A 923 -36.79 -32.98 -32.02
CA GLY A 923 -37.38 -34.28 -31.70
C GLY A 923 -38.58 -34.14 -30.78
N GLU A 924 -39.73 -33.64 -31.27
CA GLU A 924 -41.07 -34.01 -30.80
C GLU A 924 -42.23 -33.33 -31.56
N GLU A 925 -42.14 -33.17 -32.89
CA GLU A 925 -43.37 -33.06 -33.71
C GLU A 925 -43.23 -33.89 -34.99
N LEU A 926 -44.23 -34.73 -35.24
CA LEU A 926 -44.27 -35.82 -36.22
C LEU A 926 -43.91 -35.37 -37.66
N ASN A 927 -43.03 -36.14 -38.33
CA ASN A 927 -42.77 -36.12 -39.78
C ASN A 927 -42.27 -34.79 -40.41
N GLY A 928 -41.34 -34.05 -39.77
CA GLY A 928 -40.94 -32.69 -40.22
C GLY A 928 -39.45 -32.32 -40.28
N GLY A 929 -38.50 -33.24 -40.09
CA GLY A 929 -37.07 -32.89 -39.94
C GLY A 929 -36.44 -32.09 -41.10
N VAL A 930 -36.87 -32.33 -42.35
CA VAL A 930 -36.37 -31.62 -43.56
C VAL A 930 -37.11 -30.30 -43.81
N LEU A 931 -38.35 -30.17 -43.33
CA LEU A 931 -39.18 -28.98 -43.54
C LEU A 931 -38.72 -27.81 -42.65
N SER A 932 -38.30 -28.08 -41.41
CA SER A 932 -37.86 -27.07 -40.47
C SER A 932 -36.50 -26.45 -40.85
N GLU A 933 -35.57 -27.24 -41.38
CA GLU A 933 -34.29 -26.75 -41.90
C GLU A 933 -34.46 -25.86 -43.14
N ARG A 934 -35.31 -26.30 -44.08
CA ARG A 934 -35.64 -25.51 -45.28
C ARG A 934 -36.31 -24.19 -44.89
N ASN A 935 -37.24 -24.20 -43.94
CA ASN A 935 -37.91 -23.00 -43.44
C ASN A 935 -36.94 -22.00 -42.79
N TRP A 936 -35.93 -22.49 -42.05
CA TRP A 936 -34.91 -21.63 -41.44
C TRP A 936 -33.99 -20.98 -42.49
N LEU A 937 -33.47 -21.75 -43.45
CA LEU A 937 -32.66 -21.20 -44.55
C LEU A 937 -33.46 -20.22 -45.41
N GLU A 938 -34.71 -20.55 -45.71
CA GLU A 938 -35.61 -19.67 -46.46
C GLU A 938 -35.89 -18.36 -45.72
N SER A 939 -35.98 -18.38 -44.39
CA SER A 939 -36.10 -17.17 -43.57
C SER A 939 -34.89 -16.25 -43.67
N ARG A 940 -33.67 -16.81 -43.67
CA ARG A 940 -32.43 -16.04 -43.84
C ARG A 940 -32.29 -15.48 -45.25
N LEU A 941 -32.61 -16.27 -46.27
CA LEU A 941 -32.63 -15.81 -47.67
C LEU A 941 -33.65 -14.68 -47.87
N LYS A 942 -34.82 -14.75 -47.21
CA LYS A 942 -35.83 -13.68 -47.23
C LYS A 942 -35.27 -12.36 -46.68
N VAL A 943 -34.51 -12.40 -45.58
CA VAL A 943 -33.85 -11.20 -45.03
C VAL A 943 -32.88 -10.57 -46.04
N LEU A 944 -32.15 -11.38 -46.83
CA LEU A 944 -31.27 -10.87 -47.89
C LEU A 944 -32.05 -10.26 -49.06
N VAL A 945 -33.19 -10.85 -49.44
CA VAL A 945 -34.10 -10.28 -50.45
C VAL A 945 -34.65 -8.93 -49.99
N GLU A 946 -35.09 -8.84 -48.73
CA GLU A 946 -35.56 -7.58 -48.12
C GLU A 946 -34.45 -6.52 -48.10
N ALA A 947 -33.23 -6.91 -47.75
CA ALA A 947 -32.07 -6.02 -47.74
C ALA A 947 -31.68 -5.46 -49.13
N CYS A 948 -32.11 -6.12 -50.22
CA CYS A 948 -31.86 -5.65 -51.58
C CYS A 948 -32.73 -4.45 -51.97
N GLU A 949 -33.82 -4.16 -51.23
CA GLU A 949 -34.70 -3.00 -51.46
C GLU A 949 -35.14 -2.83 -52.94
N GLY A 950 -35.35 -3.95 -53.64
CA GLY A 950 -35.76 -3.95 -55.06
C GLY A 950 -34.63 -3.78 -56.09
N ASN A 951 -33.35 -3.81 -55.69
CA ASN A 951 -32.23 -3.77 -56.64
C ASN A 951 -32.14 -5.06 -57.47
N SER A 952 -32.54 -5.00 -58.74
CA SER A 952 -32.58 -6.15 -59.66
C SER A 952 -31.25 -6.88 -59.81
N SER A 953 -30.11 -6.16 -59.80
CA SER A 953 -28.78 -6.78 -59.94
C SER A 953 -28.40 -7.64 -58.72
N LEU A 954 -28.79 -7.22 -57.52
CA LEU A 954 -28.52 -7.97 -56.29
C LEU A 954 -29.53 -9.12 -56.09
N LEU A 955 -30.78 -8.96 -56.53
CA LEU A 955 -31.77 -10.03 -56.50
C LEU A 955 -31.33 -11.25 -57.32
N ILE A 956 -30.73 -11.04 -58.50
CA ILE A 956 -30.14 -12.12 -59.33
C ILE A 956 -29.00 -12.82 -58.58
N VAL A 957 -28.23 -12.09 -57.78
CA VAL A 957 -27.13 -12.67 -56.97
C VAL A 957 -27.68 -13.53 -55.84
N VAL A 958 -28.79 -13.11 -55.20
CA VAL A 958 -29.49 -13.92 -54.18
C VAL A 958 -30.09 -15.19 -54.79
N GLU A 959 -30.63 -15.14 -56.00
CA GLU A 959 -31.12 -16.34 -56.71
C GLU A 959 -29.97 -17.33 -57.02
N LYS A 960 -28.81 -16.82 -57.46
CA LYS A 960 -27.60 -17.65 -57.64
C LYS A 960 -27.14 -18.28 -56.33
N LEU A 961 -27.17 -17.51 -55.24
CA LEU A 961 -26.82 -18.00 -53.91
C LEU A 961 -27.80 -19.08 -53.42
N LYS A 962 -29.11 -18.90 -53.66
CA LYS A 962 -30.14 -19.91 -53.37
C LYS A 962 -29.83 -21.24 -54.08
N ALA A 963 -29.47 -21.17 -55.37
CA ALA A 963 -29.09 -22.36 -56.13
C ALA A 963 -27.77 -23.00 -55.65
N ALA A 964 -26.84 -22.23 -55.08
CA ALA A 964 -25.61 -22.75 -54.48
C ALA A 964 -25.88 -23.43 -53.13
N VAL A 965 -26.72 -22.83 -52.27
CA VAL A 965 -27.17 -23.41 -51.00
C VAL A 965 -27.85 -24.76 -51.24
N GLU A 966 -28.76 -24.83 -52.22
CA GLU A 966 -29.48 -26.06 -52.61
C GLU A 966 -28.57 -27.18 -53.16
N LYS A 967 -27.35 -26.84 -53.62
CA LYS A 967 -26.33 -27.82 -54.05
C LYS A 967 -25.42 -28.28 -52.92
N SER A 968 -25.30 -27.48 -51.86
CA SER A 968 -24.44 -27.74 -50.69
C SER A 968 -25.14 -28.48 -49.55
N SER A 969 -26.48 -28.47 -49.55
CA SER A 969 -27.36 -29.31 -48.72
C SER A 969 -27.60 -30.66 -49.37
#